data_AF-A0A3A5AQ26-F1
#
_entry.id   AF-A0A3A5AQ26-F1
#
_cell.length_a   1.000
_cell.length_b   1.000
_cell.length_c   1.000
_cell.angle_alpha   90.00
_cell.angle_beta   90.00
_cell.angle_gamma   90.00
#
_symmetry.space_group_name_H-M   'P 1'
#
loop_
_entity.id
_entity.type
_entity.pdbx_description
1 polymer ?
#
loop_
_entity_poly.entity_id
_entity_poly.type
_entity_poly.pdbx_seq_one_letter_code
_entity_poly.pdbx_strand_id
1 'polypeptide(L)'
;MEKHSNHNHDGLRLWETRKEFKPIYPPDRVIKGEDEGGCGVTGFASSVPVSGKHIFQPSIQMHNRGNGKGGGIAAVGLDPQTLGVTQQILDDDYLIQIAYLDSDSRAAVEAQFITPVFKVDHAQRIPAMDNWRDLKGLEVCPPEVWRYFVRVKADVLQHFIQTNKLYGIPTRKVEDEFVAQNCYRLNQAYYASLGEKKAFVLSQGRNIMILKIVGYAEEAALYYQLLDFKAHIWIAHQRYPTRGRVWHPGGAHPFAALNVALVHNGDFANYFAVSEYLSQRHFYPQFLTDTEVAVLTFDLWNRLYGYPLEYVIESMAPTTERDFDLLPEEKQRVYRQLQTANIHGSPDGPWFFIIARTEPENNKFELIGITDTSMLRPQVFALQDGEVQIGLVCSEKQAIDATLASLAEEDPRFCPVADLYWNARGGSATDGGAFIFSLEPHNGQRVLTCKDKFGTPKVVPWYQRPWDAAAPEIGRGPDEELSRQAAALLKDLSGQEFYQWVKAAVPQWSYVTFRELLQNVMSQARKGDKLKAAAINGLTLLMDRRYDPGDKKRSHLLRLVMDALTAIFQDIPTIGKSRTGRYHRVGWDTRDKLAAPNKPDHVLVLDAAGFPPEGDDCDARFLCEAYELGWRQFICFGYRGQRFLGCGFGLNTDEVRIDAYGSTGDYVASGIDGMTIQIHGNAQDQLGQIMKRGKLVIHGDVGQTFMYGAKGGEVYILGNAAGRPLINAVGRPRVVINGTALDFLAESFMAGDPFAGGGFVVVNGLEYDARGHIRPQGTPYPGSNLFSLASGGAIYIRDPYHQLVDEQLNGGELVPLSDADWNLILPYLQENERLFDISIDKDLLTVDGEVRPPAEVYRKVRPVKLAILTKIEESWE
;
A
#
# COMPACT_ATOMS: atom_id res chain seq x y z
N MET A 1 7.54 4.89 50.47
CA MET A 1 7.53 4.16 49.18
C MET A 1 8.95 4.11 48.68
N GLU A 2 9.49 2.90 48.63
CA GLU A 2 10.89 2.63 48.32
C GLU A 2 11.28 3.21 46.96
N LYS A 3 12.44 3.90 46.94
CA LYS A 3 13.18 4.19 45.72
C LYS A 3 13.65 2.84 45.13
N HIS A 4 12.82 2.17 44.34
CA HIS A 4 13.33 1.16 43.44
C HIS A 4 14.25 1.85 42.43
N SER A 5 15.51 1.45 42.43
CA SER A 5 16.52 1.97 41.53
C SER A 5 16.09 1.66 40.09
N ASN A 6 16.04 2.67 39.23
CA ASN A 6 15.89 2.53 37.78
C ASN A 6 17.08 1.79 37.11
N HIS A 7 17.95 1.11 37.88
CA HIS A 7 19.14 0.39 37.43
C HIS A 7 18.94 -1.12 37.27
N ASN A 8 17.73 -1.65 37.49
CA ASN A 8 17.43 -3.09 37.41
C ASN A 8 16.79 -3.54 36.08
N HIS A 9 16.57 -2.67 35.10
CA HIS A 9 16.06 -3.10 33.79
C HIS A 9 17.22 -3.59 32.90
N ASP A 10 17.19 -4.86 32.49
CA ASP A 10 18.23 -5.50 31.68
C ASP A 10 18.64 -4.67 30.46
N GLY A 11 17.65 -4.17 29.71
CA GLY A 11 17.92 -3.41 28.50
C GLY A 11 18.64 -2.08 28.73
N LEU A 12 18.38 -1.40 29.87
CA LEU A 12 19.11 -0.17 30.22
C LEU A 12 20.56 -0.48 30.57
N ARG A 13 20.81 -1.57 31.30
CA ARG A 13 22.19 -2.03 31.60
C ARG A 13 22.95 -2.42 30.33
N LEU A 14 22.27 -3.06 29.36
CA LEU A 14 22.85 -3.34 28.04
C LEU A 14 23.15 -2.06 27.27
N TRP A 15 22.23 -1.09 27.27
CA TRP A 15 22.43 0.22 26.64
C TRP A 15 23.67 0.95 27.20
N GLU A 16 23.90 0.90 28.52
CA GLU A 16 25.06 1.56 29.14
C GLU A 16 26.42 1.08 28.62
N THR A 17 26.49 -0.13 28.07
CA THR A 17 27.72 -0.68 27.48
C THR A 17 28.15 0.03 26.19
N ARG A 18 27.27 0.88 25.61
CA ARG A 18 27.55 1.67 24.41
C ARG A 18 28.28 2.98 24.67
N LYS A 19 28.48 3.38 25.93
CA LYS A 19 29.12 4.66 26.31
C LYS A 19 30.53 4.86 25.72
N GLU A 20 31.20 3.77 25.33
CA GLU A 20 32.52 3.81 24.71
C GLU A 20 32.48 4.20 23.23
N PHE A 21 31.31 4.11 22.58
CA PHE A 21 31.17 4.56 21.19
C PHE A 21 31.34 6.06 21.09
N LYS A 22 32.15 6.46 20.11
CA LYS A 22 32.44 7.85 19.80
C LYS A 22 31.78 8.22 18.48
N PRO A 23 31.32 9.46 18.33
CA PRO A 23 30.83 9.96 17.06
C PRO A 23 31.96 9.89 16.03
N ILE A 24 31.62 9.47 14.81
CA ILE A 24 32.55 9.33 13.69
C ILE A 24 32.82 10.70 13.06
N TYR A 25 31.81 11.57 13.08
CA TYR A 25 31.89 12.95 12.60
C TYR A 25 32.07 13.91 13.79
N PRO A 26 32.71 15.06 13.60
CA PRO A 26 32.81 16.09 14.64
C PRO A 26 31.43 16.45 15.21
N PRO A 27 31.30 16.66 16.54
CA PRO A 27 30.00 16.91 17.19
C PRO A 27 29.32 18.20 16.73
N ASP A 28 30.03 19.10 16.04
CA ASP A 28 29.51 20.32 15.42
C ASP A 28 28.98 20.12 13.99
N ARG A 29 29.01 18.89 13.45
CA ARG A 29 28.66 18.61 12.05
C ARG A 29 27.86 17.32 11.88
N VAL A 30 26.54 17.42 12.00
CA VAL A 30 25.63 16.37 11.50
C VAL A 30 25.56 16.46 9.98
N ILE A 31 25.76 15.33 9.32
CA ILE A 31 25.74 15.21 7.86
C ILE A 31 24.53 14.32 7.49
N LYS A 32 23.62 14.84 6.68
CA LYS A 32 22.61 14.02 6.00
C LYS A 32 23.19 13.58 4.65
N GLY A 33 22.87 12.35 4.25
CA GLY A 33 23.10 11.87 2.89
C GLY A 33 22.17 12.56 1.89
N GLU A 34 21.79 11.83 0.85
CA GLU A 34 20.93 12.36 -0.22
C GLU A 34 19.45 12.34 0.21
N ASP A 35 18.70 13.42 -0.10
CA ASP A 35 17.24 13.47 0.12
C ASP A 35 16.49 12.48 -0.79
N GLU A 36 15.41 11.91 -0.27
CA GLU A 36 14.66 10.83 -0.94
C GLU A 36 13.31 11.28 -1.52
N GLY A 37 12.97 10.71 -2.68
CA GLY A 37 11.71 10.96 -3.41
C GLY A 37 10.57 10.02 -2.98
N GLY A 38 9.56 9.87 -3.85
CA GLY A 38 8.51 8.86 -3.67
C GLY A 38 8.99 7.47 -4.08
N CYS A 39 9.67 6.78 -3.16
CA CYS A 39 10.18 5.42 -3.35
C CYS A 39 9.05 4.39 -3.51
N GLY A 40 9.36 3.26 -4.13
CA GLY A 40 8.46 2.11 -4.23
C GLY A 40 8.78 1.07 -3.17
N VAL A 41 7.83 0.76 -2.28
CA VAL A 41 7.98 -0.31 -1.27
C VAL A 41 6.92 -1.38 -1.39
N THR A 42 7.32 -2.62 -1.15
CA THR A 42 6.43 -3.79 -1.16
C THR A 42 6.87 -4.79 -0.11
N GLY A 43 5.92 -5.47 0.52
CA GLY A 43 6.18 -6.55 1.45
C GLY A 43 4.98 -7.45 1.68
N PHE A 44 5.26 -8.71 2.03
CA PHE A 44 4.23 -9.68 2.39
C PHE A 44 4.74 -10.72 3.39
N ALA A 45 3.81 -11.33 4.13
CA ALA A 45 4.05 -12.41 5.08
C ALA A 45 3.08 -13.56 4.80
N SER A 46 3.60 -14.77 4.56
CA SER A 46 2.82 -15.96 4.21
C SER A 46 2.94 -17.07 5.25
N SER A 47 1.85 -17.77 5.52
CA SER A 47 1.82 -18.94 6.41
C SER A 47 2.65 -20.13 5.91
N VAL A 48 3.00 -20.14 4.62
CA VAL A 48 3.90 -21.12 4.02
C VAL A 48 5.15 -20.42 3.45
N PRO A 49 6.32 -21.07 3.43
CA PRO A 49 7.48 -20.50 2.75
C PRO A 49 7.22 -20.41 1.24
N VAL A 50 7.43 -19.22 0.66
CA VAL A 50 7.25 -18.97 -0.77
C VAL A 50 8.55 -18.45 -1.39
N SER A 51 8.69 -18.65 -2.70
CA SER A 51 9.89 -18.33 -3.45
C SER A 51 10.08 -16.80 -3.67
N GLY A 52 11.32 -16.34 -3.85
CA GLY A 52 11.63 -14.94 -4.14
C GLY A 52 11.07 -14.44 -5.48
N LYS A 53 10.63 -15.33 -6.37
CA LYS A 53 9.86 -15.00 -7.58
C LYS A 53 8.64 -14.14 -7.26
N HIS A 54 8.01 -14.33 -6.11
CA HIS A 54 6.78 -13.61 -5.76
C HIS A 54 7.01 -12.19 -5.25
N ILE A 55 8.24 -11.82 -4.83
CA ILE A 55 8.61 -10.42 -4.56
C ILE A 55 9.26 -9.74 -5.79
N PHE A 56 9.66 -10.50 -6.80
CA PHE A 56 10.27 -10.00 -8.03
C PHE A 56 9.27 -9.22 -8.92
N GLN A 57 8.13 -9.83 -9.27
CA GLN A 57 7.13 -9.19 -10.12
C GLN A 57 6.55 -7.88 -9.56
N PRO A 58 6.18 -7.77 -8.26
CA PRO A 58 5.78 -6.49 -7.68
C PRO A 58 6.92 -5.46 -7.67
N SER A 59 8.18 -5.89 -7.51
CA SER A 59 9.33 -4.97 -7.59
C SER A 59 9.46 -4.32 -8.98
N ILE A 60 9.26 -5.10 -10.06
CA ILE A 60 9.20 -4.57 -11.44
C ILE A 60 8.09 -3.53 -11.57
N GLN A 61 6.91 -3.80 -11.03
CA GLN A 61 5.79 -2.86 -11.12
C GLN A 61 5.98 -1.59 -10.29
N MET A 62 6.93 -1.59 -9.36
CA MET A 62 7.36 -0.41 -8.58
C MET A 62 8.60 0.27 -9.17
N HIS A 63 9.12 -0.20 -10.32
CA HIS A 63 10.32 0.36 -10.96
C HIS A 63 10.17 1.86 -11.26
N ASN A 64 8.98 2.30 -11.67
CA ASN A 64 8.63 3.71 -11.93
C ASN A 64 8.66 4.60 -10.67
N ARG A 65 8.78 4.01 -9.48
CA ARG A 65 8.99 4.71 -8.21
C ARG A 65 10.47 4.70 -7.75
N GLY A 66 11.38 4.21 -8.59
CA GLY A 66 12.82 4.23 -8.36
C GLY A 66 13.57 4.91 -9.51
N ASN A 67 14.86 5.15 -9.34
CA ASN A 67 15.72 5.68 -10.40
C ASN A 67 17.04 4.89 -10.58
N GLY A 68 17.06 3.64 -10.13
CA GLY A 68 18.21 2.73 -10.29
C GLY A 68 19.40 3.03 -9.38
N LYS A 69 19.30 4.00 -8.46
CA LYS A 69 20.40 4.37 -7.57
C LYS A 69 20.42 3.62 -6.25
N GLY A 70 19.60 2.59 -6.09
CA GLY A 70 19.59 1.75 -4.90
C GLY A 70 18.35 0.87 -4.83
N GLY A 71 18.57 -0.43 -4.69
CA GLY A 71 17.49 -1.40 -4.62
C GLY A 71 17.93 -2.61 -3.82
N GLY A 72 16.98 -3.27 -3.18
CA GLY A 72 17.29 -4.43 -2.36
C GLY A 72 16.06 -5.15 -1.83
N ILE A 73 16.33 -6.33 -1.26
CA ILE A 73 15.35 -7.28 -0.76
C ILE A 73 15.81 -7.76 0.63
N ALA A 74 14.86 -7.95 1.54
CA ALA A 74 15.08 -8.71 2.75
C ALA A 74 14.12 -9.90 2.83
N ALA A 75 14.57 -10.95 3.51
CA ALA A 75 13.80 -12.16 3.75
C ALA A 75 13.89 -12.58 5.22
N VAL A 76 12.78 -13.06 5.79
CA VAL A 76 12.69 -13.58 7.17
C VAL A 76 11.96 -14.93 7.16
N GLY A 77 12.35 -15.83 8.06
CA GLY A 77 11.82 -17.19 8.10
C GLY A 77 12.32 -17.99 6.90
N LEU A 78 13.64 -18.08 6.79
CA LEU A 78 14.41 -18.70 5.72
C LEU A 78 14.31 -20.23 5.77
N ASP A 79 14.61 -20.88 4.65
CA ASP A 79 14.71 -22.34 4.56
C ASP A 79 16.15 -22.82 4.80
N PRO A 80 16.40 -23.71 5.80
CA PRO A 80 17.75 -24.19 6.11
C PRO A 80 18.36 -25.02 4.98
N GLN A 81 17.55 -25.75 4.19
CA GLN A 81 18.07 -26.58 3.09
C GLN A 81 18.68 -25.73 1.99
N THR A 82 17.98 -24.67 1.57
CA THR A 82 18.47 -23.68 0.60
C THR A 82 19.75 -22.99 1.09
N LEU A 83 19.89 -22.83 2.41
CA LEU A 83 21.06 -22.23 3.05
C LEU A 83 22.24 -23.21 3.24
N GLY A 84 22.04 -24.51 2.99
CA GLY A 84 23.07 -25.53 3.23
C GLY A 84 23.41 -25.76 4.70
N VAL A 85 22.48 -25.46 5.61
CA VAL A 85 22.66 -25.61 7.07
C VAL A 85 21.57 -26.50 7.69
N THR A 86 21.75 -26.89 8.95
CA THR A 86 20.71 -27.60 9.70
C THR A 86 19.68 -26.60 10.25
N GLN A 87 18.47 -27.08 10.54
CA GLN A 87 17.44 -26.28 11.22
C GLN A 87 17.97 -25.71 12.55
N GLN A 88 18.74 -26.51 13.29
CA GLN A 88 19.36 -26.07 14.55
C GLN A 88 20.31 -24.88 14.35
N ILE A 89 21.19 -24.91 13.35
CA ILE A 89 22.08 -23.77 13.05
C ILE A 89 21.25 -22.53 12.70
N LEU A 90 20.21 -22.67 11.87
CA LEU A 90 19.37 -21.54 11.48
C LEU A 90 18.62 -20.90 12.65
N ASP A 91 18.16 -21.70 13.61
CA ASP A 91 17.41 -21.23 14.78
C ASP A 91 18.32 -20.63 15.86
N ASP A 92 19.49 -21.24 16.08
CA ASP A 92 20.38 -20.88 17.18
C ASP A 92 21.41 -19.80 16.83
N ASP A 93 21.91 -19.76 15.60
CA ASP A 93 23.06 -18.93 15.21
C ASP A 93 22.64 -17.59 14.64
N TYR A 94 23.50 -16.59 14.88
CA TYR A 94 23.39 -15.32 14.20
C TYR A 94 23.86 -15.47 12.76
N LEU A 95 23.02 -15.05 11.82
CA LEU A 95 23.35 -14.83 10.43
C LEU A 95 23.87 -13.41 10.27
N ILE A 96 25.19 -13.27 10.11
CA ILE A 96 25.84 -11.99 9.78
C ILE A 96 26.18 -12.00 8.30
N GLN A 97 25.68 -11.01 7.55
CA GLN A 97 26.01 -10.83 6.14
C GLN A 97 26.91 -9.61 5.95
N ILE A 98 28.04 -9.80 5.27
CA ILE A 98 29.02 -8.75 5.00
C ILE A 98 29.18 -8.59 3.50
N ALA A 99 28.98 -7.36 3.01
CA ALA A 99 29.32 -6.95 1.66
C ALA A 99 30.76 -6.45 1.60
N TYR A 100 31.54 -6.98 0.67
CA TYR A 100 32.90 -6.54 0.36
C TYR A 100 32.89 -5.71 -0.92
N LEU A 101 33.18 -4.41 -0.77
CA LEU A 101 33.43 -3.48 -1.86
C LEU A 101 34.86 -3.62 -2.39
N ASP A 102 35.77 -3.95 -1.48
CA ASP A 102 37.16 -4.34 -1.73
C ASP A 102 37.33 -5.80 -1.27
N SER A 103 37.46 -6.74 -2.21
CA SER A 103 37.61 -8.17 -1.90
C SER A 103 38.86 -8.48 -1.08
N ASP A 104 39.92 -7.67 -1.20
CA ASP A 104 41.19 -7.89 -0.51
C ASP A 104 41.07 -7.56 0.99
N SER A 105 40.04 -6.81 1.38
CA SER A 105 39.75 -6.49 2.78
C SER A 105 39.22 -7.68 3.58
N ARG A 106 38.76 -8.76 2.93
CA ARG A 106 38.07 -9.88 3.59
C ARG A 106 38.88 -10.54 4.68
N ALA A 107 40.14 -10.91 4.40
CA ALA A 107 40.99 -11.58 5.38
C ALA A 107 41.21 -10.70 6.63
N ALA A 108 41.34 -9.38 6.44
CA ALA A 108 41.50 -8.44 7.54
C ALA A 108 40.20 -8.28 8.35
N VAL A 109 39.05 -8.23 7.69
CA VAL A 109 37.72 -8.22 8.36
C VAL A 109 37.53 -9.49 9.19
N GLU A 110 37.79 -10.67 8.62
CA GLU A 110 37.64 -11.95 9.31
C GLU A 110 38.61 -12.07 10.50
N ALA A 111 39.86 -11.61 10.35
CA ALA A 111 40.87 -11.65 11.40
C ALA A 111 40.60 -10.68 12.56
N GLN A 112 39.83 -9.60 12.34
CA GLN A 112 39.53 -8.61 13.38
C GLN A 112 38.16 -8.81 14.02
N PHE A 113 37.13 -9.11 13.22
CA PHE A 113 35.72 -9.04 13.65
C PHE A 113 34.98 -10.37 13.63
N ILE A 114 35.57 -11.44 13.06
CA ILE A 114 34.91 -12.76 12.97
C ILE A 114 35.66 -13.81 13.80
N THR A 115 36.80 -14.25 13.31
CA THR A 115 37.56 -15.40 13.85
C THR A 115 37.95 -15.26 15.33
N PRO A 116 38.33 -14.07 15.85
CA PRO A 116 38.70 -13.95 17.26
C PRO A 116 37.49 -14.09 18.21
N VAL A 117 36.33 -13.57 17.81
CA VAL A 117 35.19 -13.37 18.72
C VAL A 117 34.08 -14.40 18.55
N PHE A 118 33.97 -15.02 17.39
CA PHE A 118 32.91 -15.98 17.07
C PHE A 118 33.42 -17.41 16.89
N LYS A 119 32.61 -18.36 17.31
CA LYS A 119 32.60 -19.72 16.77
C LYS A 119 31.78 -19.67 15.48
N VAL A 120 32.42 -20.01 14.36
CA VAL A 120 31.78 -20.04 13.05
C VAL A 120 31.38 -21.49 12.76
N ASP A 121 30.07 -21.76 12.77
CA ASP A 121 29.54 -23.10 12.49
C ASP A 121 29.30 -23.30 10.99
N HIS A 122 29.04 -22.22 10.25
CA HIS A 122 28.98 -22.24 8.79
C HIS A 122 29.37 -20.89 8.19
N ALA A 123 30.07 -20.88 7.05
CA ALA A 123 30.39 -19.68 6.30
C ALA A 123 30.35 -19.96 4.80
N GLN A 124 29.74 -19.05 4.04
CA GLN A 124 29.54 -19.26 2.61
C GLN A 124 29.51 -17.92 1.86
N ARG A 125 30.09 -17.91 0.66
CA ARG A 125 29.82 -16.86 -0.33
C ARG A 125 28.38 -17.02 -0.83
N ILE A 126 27.65 -15.92 -0.95
CA ILE A 126 26.31 -15.93 -1.52
C ILE A 126 26.40 -16.24 -3.02
N PRO A 127 25.61 -17.20 -3.54
CA PRO A 127 25.51 -17.44 -4.97
C PRO A 127 25.15 -16.16 -5.72
N ALA A 128 25.86 -15.89 -6.82
CA ALA A 128 25.60 -14.74 -7.66
C ALA A 128 25.87 -15.08 -9.12
N MET A 129 25.36 -14.28 -10.05
CA MET A 129 25.69 -14.39 -11.47
C MET A 129 27.19 -14.24 -11.72
N ASP A 130 27.74 -15.03 -12.65
CA ASP A 130 29.18 -15.02 -12.97
C ASP A 130 29.64 -13.68 -13.57
N ASN A 131 28.83 -13.09 -14.47
CA ASN A 131 29.09 -11.80 -15.08
C ASN A 131 27.92 -10.83 -14.85
N TRP A 132 28.10 -9.87 -13.94
CA TRP A 132 27.08 -8.88 -13.63
C TRP A 132 26.67 -8.02 -14.84
N ARG A 133 27.54 -7.88 -15.85
CA ARG A 133 27.25 -7.11 -17.08
C ARG A 133 26.20 -7.74 -17.97
N ASP A 134 25.84 -9.01 -17.73
CA ASP A 134 24.76 -9.67 -18.44
C ASP A 134 23.38 -9.10 -18.02
N LEU A 135 23.30 -8.46 -16.84
CA LEU A 135 22.16 -7.65 -16.42
C LEU A 135 22.34 -6.21 -16.92
N LYS A 136 21.65 -5.87 -18.02
CA LYS A 136 21.82 -4.58 -18.73
C LYS A 136 21.56 -3.33 -17.89
N GLY A 137 20.75 -3.41 -16.83
CA GLY A 137 20.39 -2.24 -16.01
C GLY A 137 21.39 -1.90 -14.91
N LEU A 138 22.43 -2.71 -14.72
CA LEU A 138 23.49 -2.42 -13.74
C LEU A 138 24.62 -1.59 -14.35
N GLU A 139 24.94 -0.47 -13.70
CA GLU A 139 26.11 0.36 -14.03
C GLU A 139 27.29 0.10 -13.09
N VAL A 140 27.02 -0.45 -11.91
CA VAL A 140 27.98 -0.68 -10.83
C VAL A 140 28.01 -2.16 -10.51
N CYS A 141 29.22 -2.72 -10.38
CA CYS A 141 29.38 -4.11 -9.94
C CYS A 141 28.77 -4.30 -8.55
N PRO A 142 27.78 -5.20 -8.37
CA PRO A 142 27.30 -5.54 -7.05
C PRO A 142 28.42 -6.14 -6.19
N PRO A 143 28.41 -5.93 -4.86
CA PRO A 143 29.46 -6.41 -3.98
C PRO A 143 29.47 -7.93 -3.88
N GLU A 144 30.64 -8.49 -3.58
CA GLU A 144 30.70 -9.88 -3.11
C GLU A 144 30.15 -9.93 -1.68
N VAL A 145 29.22 -10.86 -1.42
CA VAL A 145 28.61 -11.01 -0.10
C VAL A 145 28.96 -12.36 0.49
N TRP A 146 29.41 -12.35 1.75
CA TRP A 146 29.56 -13.55 2.57
C TRP A 146 28.55 -13.57 3.68
N ARG A 147 28.06 -14.78 3.99
CA ARG A 147 27.20 -15.06 5.13
C ARG A 147 27.94 -15.94 6.13
N TYR A 148 27.81 -15.61 7.41
CA TYR A 148 28.43 -16.35 8.51
C TYR A 148 27.35 -16.71 9.53
N PHE A 149 27.22 -17.99 9.85
CA PHE A 149 26.43 -18.51 10.96
C PHE A 149 27.35 -18.66 12.16
N VAL A 150 27.08 -17.85 13.18
CA VAL A 150 28.01 -17.64 14.28
C VAL A 150 27.36 -17.63 15.66
N ARG A 151 28.15 -18.03 16.65
CA ARG A 151 27.90 -17.84 18.08
C ARG A 151 29.08 -17.14 18.72
N VAL A 152 28.83 -16.28 19.71
CA VAL A 152 29.94 -15.64 20.45
C VAL A 152 30.67 -16.72 21.24
N LYS A 153 32.01 -16.72 21.18
CA LYS A 153 32.79 -17.68 21.97
C LYS A 153 32.52 -17.48 23.45
N ALA A 154 32.45 -18.57 24.21
CA ALA A 154 32.05 -18.55 25.61
C ALA A 154 32.95 -17.65 26.46
N ASP A 155 34.27 -17.72 26.27
CA ASP A 155 35.26 -16.90 26.97
C ASP A 155 35.12 -15.40 26.63
N VAL A 156 34.88 -15.07 25.36
CA VAL A 156 34.65 -13.70 24.90
C VAL A 156 33.37 -13.11 25.51
N LEU A 157 32.28 -13.88 25.51
CA LEU A 157 31.02 -13.45 26.10
C LEU A 157 31.12 -13.29 27.62
N GLN A 158 31.80 -14.23 28.30
CA GLN A 158 32.06 -14.12 29.75
C GLN A 158 32.92 -12.90 30.07
N HIS A 159 33.95 -12.61 29.27
CA HIS A 159 34.74 -11.40 29.43
C HIS A 159 33.88 -10.14 29.26
N PHE A 160 33.02 -10.09 28.24
CA PHE A 160 32.09 -8.97 28.04
C PHE A 160 31.13 -8.78 29.22
N ILE A 161 30.59 -9.87 29.78
CA ILE A 161 29.74 -9.85 30.99
C ILE A 161 30.50 -9.29 32.18
N GLN A 162 31.73 -9.74 32.41
CA GLN A 162 32.54 -9.32 33.56
C GLN A 162 32.92 -7.84 33.49
N THR A 163 33.43 -7.41 32.33
CA THR A 163 33.85 -6.03 32.08
C THR A 163 32.69 -5.04 32.25
N ASN A 164 31.52 -5.39 31.74
CA ASN A 164 30.33 -4.53 31.79
C ASN A 164 29.41 -4.80 32.98
N LYS A 165 29.78 -5.72 33.89
CA LYS A 165 29.01 -6.11 35.08
C LYS A 165 27.56 -6.51 34.74
N LEU A 166 27.36 -7.30 33.68
CA LEU A 166 26.04 -7.72 33.17
C LEU A 166 25.47 -8.98 33.85
N TYR A 167 25.91 -9.27 35.08
CA TYR A 167 25.43 -10.43 35.83
C TYR A 167 23.91 -10.40 36.01
N GLY A 168 23.26 -11.57 35.88
CA GLY A 168 21.81 -11.73 36.02
C GLY A 168 20.99 -11.43 34.76
N ILE A 169 21.57 -10.84 33.72
CA ILE A 169 20.90 -10.66 32.42
C ILE A 169 20.93 -12.00 31.66
N PRO A 170 19.84 -12.43 31.00
CA PRO A 170 19.83 -13.62 30.18
C PRO A 170 20.96 -13.60 29.14
N THR A 171 21.74 -14.69 29.09
CA THR A 171 22.95 -14.78 28.25
C THR A 171 22.69 -14.43 26.79
N ARG A 172 21.54 -14.83 26.24
CA ARG A 172 21.14 -14.51 24.86
C ARG A 172 20.98 -13.00 24.61
N LYS A 173 20.45 -12.23 25.57
CA LYS A 173 20.32 -10.77 25.44
C LYS A 173 21.69 -10.07 25.49
N VAL A 174 22.62 -10.62 26.28
CA VAL A 174 24.00 -10.14 26.31
C VAL A 174 24.71 -10.46 24.99
N GLU A 175 24.50 -11.66 24.46
CA GLU A 175 25.03 -12.09 23.16
C GLU A 175 24.50 -11.22 22.01
N ASP A 176 23.19 -10.93 22.02
CA ASP A 176 22.53 -10.02 21.09
C ASP A 176 23.22 -8.63 21.08
N GLU A 177 23.45 -8.04 22.25
CA GLU A 177 24.13 -6.74 22.34
C GLU A 177 25.60 -6.82 21.91
N PHE A 178 26.32 -7.88 22.24
CA PHE A 178 27.68 -8.07 21.77
C PHE A 178 27.76 -8.13 20.24
N VAL A 179 26.88 -8.91 19.60
CA VAL A 179 26.80 -9.03 18.13
C VAL A 179 26.50 -7.67 17.51
N ALA A 180 25.53 -6.95 18.04
CA ALA A 180 25.15 -5.61 17.57
C ALA A 180 26.34 -4.63 17.63
N GLN A 181 27.08 -4.62 18.74
CA GLN A 181 28.26 -3.77 18.89
C GLN A 181 29.41 -4.19 17.98
N ASN A 182 29.64 -5.50 17.80
CA ASN A 182 30.69 -5.99 16.92
C ASN A 182 30.44 -5.59 15.45
N CYS A 183 29.20 -5.73 14.98
CA CYS A 183 28.81 -5.30 13.63
C CYS A 183 28.94 -3.77 13.47
N TYR A 184 28.56 -3.01 14.49
CA TYR A 184 28.74 -1.55 14.49
C TYR A 184 30.22 -1.14 14.39
N ARG A 185 31.11 -1.78 15.16
CA ARG A 185 32.56 -1.53 15.13
C ARG A 185 33.18 -1.94 13.78
N LEU A 186 32.70 -3.03 13.17
CA LEU A 186 33.12 -3.45 11.83
C LEU A 186 32.81 -2.36 10.80
N ASN A 187 31.57 -1.88 10.78
CA ASN A 187 31.17 -0.76 9.89
C ASN A 187 31.99 0.51 10.18
N GLN A 188 32.28 0.81 11.44
CA GLN A 188 33.12 1.96 11.79
C GLN A 188 34.53 1.84 11.19
N ALA A 189 35.13 0.66 11.28
CA ALA A 189 36.49 0.41 10.79
C ALA A 189 36.57 0.39 9.26
N TYR A 190 35.64 -0.30 8.58
CA TYR A 190 35.74 -0.63 7.16
C TYR A 190 34.81 0.16 6.23
N TYR A 191 33.87 0.94 6.76
CA TYR A 191 32.91 1.71 5.96
C TYR A 191 32.90 3.20 6.30
N ALA A 192 32.77 3.55 7.58
CA ALA A 192 32.46 4.92 8.00
C ALA A 192 33.70 5.79 8.27
N SER A 193 34.89 5.20 8.37
CA SER A 193 36.14 5.95 8.54
C SER A 193 36.41 6.84 7.31
N LEU A 194 37.15 7.94 7.48
CA LEU A 194 37.49 8.91 6.41
C LEU A 194 38.31 8.30 5.24
N GLY A 195 38.61 7.00 5.29
CA GLY A 195 39.28 6.27 4.22
C GLY A 195 38.30 5.78 3.15
N GLU A 196 38.79 4.89 2.29
CA GLU A 196 37.97 4.22 1.28
C GLU A 196 36.99 3.23 1.93
N LYS A 197 35.77 3.16 1.40
CA LYS A 197 34.75 2.21 1.84
C LYS A 197 35.12 0.82 1.32
N LYS A 198 35.38 -0.12 2.22
CA LYS A 198 35.91 -1.47 1.88
C LYS A 198 34.93 -2.59 2.14
N ALA A 199 34.23 -2.56 3.27
CA ALA A 199 33.26 -3.58 3.63
C ALA A 199 32.23 -3.03 4.62
N PHE A 200 31.02 -3.59 4.61
CA PHE A 200 29.98 -3.23 5.57
C PHE A 200 29.00 -4.39 5.82
N VAL A 201 28.36 -4.38 6.98
CA VAL A 201 27.33 -5.35 7.38
C VAL A 201 26.02 -5.02 6.69
N LEU A 202 25.48 -5.98 5.95
CA LEU A 202 24.18 -5.92 5.28
C LEU A 202 23.03 -6.25 6.24
N SER A 203 23.17 -7.34 6.99
CA SER A 203 22.21 -7.79 7.98
C SER A 203 22.90 -8.46 9.17
N GLN A 204 22.21 -8.44 10.30
CA GLN A 204 22.61 -9.09 11.53
C GLN A 204 21.36 -9.58 12.27
N GLY A 205 21.32 -10.86 12.63
CA GLY A 205 20.20 -11.41 13.39
C GLY A 205 20.03 -12.90 13.17
N ARG A 206 18.94 -13.46 13.67
CA ARG A 206 18.60 -14.88 13.53
C ARG A 206 17.50 -15.06 12.51
N ASN A 207 17.73 -15.90 11.49
CA ASN A 207 16.70 -16.22 10.49
C ASN A 207 16.20 -15.00 9.67
N ILE A 208 17.12 -14.07 9.36
CA ILE A 208 16.88 -12.84 8.59
C ILE A 208 18.09 -12.52 7.69
N MET A 209 17.84 -12.09 6.45
CA MET A 209 18.88 -11.69 5.50
C MET A 209 18.50 -10.45 4.69
N ILE A 210 19.50 -9.67 4.25
CA ILE A 210 19.33 -8.49 3.38
C ILE A 210 20.34 -8.55 2.25
N LEU A 211 19.87 -8.29 1.03
CA LEU A 211 20.71 -8.13 -0.16
C LEU A 211 20.32 -6.85 -0.89
N LYS A 212 21.32 -6.02 -1.19
CA LYS A 212 21.11 -4.73 -1.85
C LYS A 212 22.25 -4.38 -2.79
N ILE A 213 21.91 -3.60 -3.82
CA ILE A 213 22.78 -3.21 -4.92
C ILE A 213 22.57 -1.73 -5.29
N VAL A 214 23.47 -1.18 -6.12
CA VAL A 214 23.19 0.05 -6.86
C VAL A 214 22.50 -0.39 -8.16
N GLY A 215 21.18 -0.26 -8.19
CA GLY A 215 20.29 -0.81 -9.19
C GLY A 215 18.88 -0.85 -8.62
N TYR A 216 18.04 -1.72 -9.18
CA TYR A 216 16.68 -1.97 -8.73
C TYR A 216 16.57 -3.27 -7.90
N ALA A 217 15.49 -3.41 -7.13
CA ALA A 217 15.28 -4.60 -6.28
C ALA A 217 15.15 -5.90 -7.08
N GLU A 218 14.49 -5.87 -8.25
CA GLU A 218 14.36 -7.00 -9.16
C GLU A 218 15.71 -7.48 -9.69
N GLU A 219 16.66 -6.56 -9.89
CA GLU A 219 18.02 -6.89 -10.32
C GLU A 219 18.81 -7.53 -9.17
N ALA A 220 18.57 -7.13 -7.92
CA ALA A 220 19.16 -7.79 -6.76
C ALA A 220 18.65 -9.25 -6.66
N ALA A 221 17.37 -9.49 -6.95
CA ALA A 221 16.81 -10.83 -6.98
C ALA A 221 17.46 -11.71 -8.04
N LEU A 222 17.68 -11.17 -9.25
CA LEU A 222 18.33 -11.90 -10.34
C LEU A 222 19.81 -12.14 -10.06
N TYR A 223 20.54 -11.09 -9.70
CA TYR A 223 21.98 -11.15 -9.48
C TYR A 223 22.35 -12.16 -8.39
N TYR A 224 21.65 -12.14 -7.25
CA TYR A 224 21.89 -13.06 -6.13
C TYR A 224 21.05 -14.34 -6.19
N GLN A 225 20.47 -14.67 -7.35
CA GLN A 225 19.75 -15.93 -7.62
C GLN A 225 18.65 -16.25 -6.59
N LEU A 226 17.84 -15.25 -6.23
CA LEU A 226 16.83 -15.37 -5.18
C LEU A 226 15.48 -15.91 -5.66
N LEU A 227 15.27 -16.09 -6.97
CA LEU A 227 13.95 -16.43 -7.51
C LEU A 227 13.40 -17.74 -6.93
N ASP A 228 14.25 -18.74 -6.71
CA ASP A 228 13.88 -20.03 -6.11
C ASP A 228 14.14 -20.11 -4.59
N PHE A 229 14.77 -19.07 -4.02
CA PHE A 229 15.04 -19.01 -2.58
C PHE A 229 13.72 -18.85 -1.83
N LYS A 230 13.48 -19.65 -0.77
CA LYS A 230 12.21 -19.64 -0.03
C LYS A 230 12.32 -18.94 1.32
N ALA A 231 11.31 -18.13 1.63
CA ALA A 231 11.12 -17.51 2.94
C ALA A 231 9.64 -17.23 3.23
N HIS A 232 9.32 -16.98 4.50
CA HIS A 232 7.96 -16.64 4.93
C HIS A 232 7.60 -15.17 4.72
N ILE A 233 8.56 -14.27 4.93
CA ILE A 233 8.34 -12.82 4.79
C ILE A 233 9.37 -12.27 3.81
N TRP A 234 8.88 -11.42 2.92
CA TRP A 234 9.68 -10.70 1.95
C TRP A 234 9.37 -9.22 2.02
N ILE A 235 10.39 -8.37 1.93
CA ILE A 235 10.24 -6.93 1.71
C ILE A 235 11.22 -6.49 0.62
N ALA A 236 10.81 -5.55 -0.22
CA ALA A 236 11.65 -4.97 -1.27
C ALA A 236 11.46 -3.46 -1.36
N HIS A 237 12.48 -2.78 -1.89
CA HIS A 237 12.51 -1.33 -1.98
C HIS A 237 13.22 -0.85 -3.25
N GLN A 238 12.60 0.13 -3.91
CA GLN A 238 13.14 0.91 -5.02
C GLN A 238 13.47 2.32 -4.55
N ARG A 239 14.75 2.71 -4.56
CA ARG A 239 15.20 4.02 -4.06
C ARG A 239 15.15 5.08 -5.15
N TYR A 240 14.76 6.29 -4.76
CA TYR A 240 14.79 7.49 -5.60
C TYR A 240 15.51 8.64 -4.88
N PRO A 241 16.86 8.68 -4.83
CA PRO A 241 17.57 9.86 -4.34
C PRO A 241 17.49 11.02 -5.33
N THR A 242 17.29 12.23 -4.80
CA THR A 242 17.14 13.45 -5.60
C THR A 242 18.48 14.15 -5.91
N ARG A 243 19.57 13.76 -5.23
CA ARG A 243 20.92 14.32 -5.41
C ARG A 243 21.99 13.22 -5.32
N GLY A 244 23.18 13.49 -5.86
CA GLY A 244 24.39 12.70 -5.65
C GLY A 244 24.65 11.53 -6.63
N ARG A 245 25.93 11.14 -6.70
CA ARG A 245 26.45 10.02 -7.49
C ARG A 245 26.60 8.82 -6.57
N VAL A 246 25.72 7.83 -6.71
CA VAL A 246 25.79 6.57 -5.96
C VAL A 246 26.71 5.61 -6.71
N TRP A 247 27.76 5.13 -6.04
CA TRP A 247 28.74 4.20 -6.62
C TRP A 247 28.94 2.93 -5.77
N HIS A 248 28.27 2.84 -4.61
CA HIS A 248 28.26 1.65 -3.76
C HIS A 248 26.89 1.49 -3.09
N PRO A 249 26.46 0.26 -2.75
CA PRO A 249 25.11 -0.03 -2.25
C PRO A 249 24.90 0.28 -0.76
N GLY A 250 25.85 0.93 -0.10
CA GLY A 250 25.78 1.19 1.34
C GLY A 250 24.54 2.02 1.72
N GLY A 251 24.21 3.02 0.90
CA GLY A 251 23.01 3.85 1.03
C GLY A 251 21.75 3.27 0.38
N ALA A 252 21.80 2.09 -0.24
CA ALA A 252 20.60 1.42 -0.73
C ALA A 252 19.81 0.82 0.45
N HIS A 253 18.52 0.59 0.26
CA HIS A 253 17.64 -0.07 1.23
C HIS A 253 17.44 -1.54 0.84
N PRO A 254 17.01 -2.43 1.74
CA PRO A 254 16.67 -2.23 3.17
C PRO A 254 17.86 -1.89 4.10
N PHE A 255 17.56 -1.41 5.31
CA PHE A 255 18.52 -1.26 6.41
C PHE A 255 18.21 -2.22 7.57
N ALA A 256 19.25 -2.62 8.30
CA ALA A 256 19.14 -3.56 9.41
C ALA A 256 19.52 -2.96 10.77
N ALA A 257 18.78 -3.40 11.79
CA ALA A 257 19.29 -3.56 13.14
C ALA A 257 19.26 -5.05 13.52
N LEU A 258 19.61 -5.39 14.75
CA LEU A 258 19.60 -6.80 15.16
C LEU A 258 18.18 -7.38 15.04
N ASN A 259 18.01 -8.44 14.25
CA ASN A 259 16.74 -9.15 14.03
C ASN A 259 15.66 -8.31 13.31
N VAL A 260 16.02 -7.17 12.70
CA VAL A 260 15.06 -6.26 12.05
C VAL A 260 15.60 -5.81 10.70
N ALA A 261 14.77 -5.86 9.67
CA ALA A 261 14.99 -5.18 8.39
C ALA A 261 13.87 -4.15 8.16
N LEU A 262 14.24 -2.95 7.75
CA LEU A 262 13.31 -1.84 7.54
C LEU A 262 13.51 -1.24 6.15
N VAL A 263 12.39 -1.00 5.46
CA VAL A 263 12.33 -0.15 4.27
C VAL A 263 11.44 1.05 4.55
N HIS A 264 11.75 2.15 3.89
CA HIS A 264 11.16 3.46 4.10
C HIS A 264 10.80 4.04 2.74
N ASN A 265 9.54 4.45 2.56
CA ASN A 265 9.15 5.33 1.46
C ASN A 265 8.96 6.72 2.03
N GLY A 266 9.91 7.62 1.82
CA GLY A 266 9.82 8.92 2.46
C GLY A 266 11.09 9.74 2.54
N ASP A 267 10.98 10.89 3.21
CA ASP A 267 12.11 11.73 3.61
C ASP A 267 11.77 12.36 4.96
N PHE A 268 12.69 12.31 5.92
CA PHE A 268 12.50 12.90 7.25
C PHE A 268 12.74 14.41 7.17
N ALA A 269 11.72 15.18 7.51
CA ALA A 269 11.85 16.62 7.68
C ALA A 269 12.73 16.98 8.90
N ASN A 270 12.84 16.06 9.87
CA ASN A 270 13.53 16.27 11.14
C ASN A 270 14.75 15.34 11.37
N TYR A 271 15.38 14.82 10.30
CA TYR A 271 16.54 13.91 10.37
C TYR A 271 17.61 14.32 11.40
N PHE A 272 17.96 15.61 11.43
CA PHE A 272 18.97 16.14 12.35
C PHE A 272 18.55 15.94 13.82
N ALA A 273 17.31 16.25 14.17
CA ALA A 273 16.80 16.13 15.53
C ALA A 273 16.80 14.68 16.00
N VAL A 274 16.37 13.75 15.14
CA VAL A 274 16.37 12.31 15.46
C VAL A 274 17.80 11.77 15.58
N SER A 275 18.72 12.23 14.74
CA SER A 275 20.15 11.87 14.82
C SER A 275 20.81 12.36 16.10
N GLU A 276 20.50 13.58 16.55
CA GLU A 276 20.95 14.12 17.84
C GLU A 276 20.35 13.34 19.01
N TYR A 277 19.05 13.00 18.95
CA TYR A 277 18.38 12.16 19.94
C TYR A 277 19.07 10.79 20.11
N LEU A 278 19.45 10.16 19.00
CA LEU A 278 20.23 8.91 18.98
C LEU A 278 21.65 9.12 19.51
N SER A 279 22.31 10.22 19.15
CA SER A 279 23.69 10.53 19.56
C SER A 279 23.82 10.71 21.07
N GLN A 280 22.82 11.34 21.70
CA GLN A 280 22.69 11.43 23.17
C GLN A 280 22.58 10.05 23.85
N ARG A 281 22.25 9.02 23.08
CA ARG A 281 22.08 7.63 23.53
C ARG A 281 23.17 6.71 22.98
N HIS A 282 24.26 7.26 22.46
CA HIS A 282 25.40 6.52 21.92
C HIS A 282 25.06 5.65 20.70
N PHE A 283 24.09 6.09 19.90
CA PHE A 283 23.83 5.58 18.56
C PHE A 283 24.27 6.65 17.56
N TYR A 284 25.27 6.35 16.73
CA TYR A 284 25.76 7.29 15.72
C TYR A 284 25.58 6.68 14.33
N PRO A 285 24.64 7.19 13.51
CA PRO A 285 24.43 6.74 12.14
C PRO A 285 25.72 6.76 11.31
N GLN A 286 25.93 5.72 10.51
CA GLN A 286 27.15 5.47 9.73
C GLN A 286 26.92 5.56 8.22
N PHE A 287 25.69 5.32 7.76
CA PHE A 287 25.28 5.35 6.35
C PHE A 287 24.58 6.66 5.98
N LEU A 288 24.16 7.45 6.98
CA LEU A 288 23.64 8.82 6.84
C LEU A 288 22.32 8.88 6.06
N THR A 289 21.44 7.92 6.31
CA THR A 289 20.11 7.85 5.69
C THR A 289 19.03 7.87 6.75
N ASP A 290 17.85 8.37 6.38
CA ASP A 290 16.69 8.43 7.27
C ASP A 290 16.25 7.03 7.71
N THR A 291 16.37 6.05 6.80
CA THR A 291 16.03 4.64 7.05
C THR A 291 16.96 3.98 8.07
N GLU A 292 18.26 4.32 8.04
CA GLU A 292 19.19 3.87 9.08
C GLU A 292 18.77 4.46 10.43
N VAL A 293 18.50 5.75 10.49
CA VAL A 293 18.04 6.42 11.71
C VAL A 293 16.75 5.77 12.23
N ALA A 294 15.79 5.47 11.34
CA ALA A 294 14.54 4.80 11.68
C ALA A 294 14.76 3.42 12.32
N VAL A 295 15.59 2.57 11.70
CA VAL A 295 15.82 1.21 12.21
C VAL A 295 16.62 1.20 13.52
N LEU A 296 17.54 2.16 13.70
CA LEU A 296 18.28 2.34 14.95
C LEU A 296 17.37 2.82 16.09
N THR A 297 16.44 3.74 15.80
CA THR A 297 15.43 4.20 16.77
C THR A 297 14.48 3.06 17.15
N PHE A 298 14.06 2.24 16.19
CA PHE A 298 13.26 1.04 16.47
C PHE A 298 14.00 0.04 17.38
N ASP A 299 15.27 -0.25 17.11
CA ASP A 299 16.10 -1.14 17.94
C ASP A 299 16.29 -0.60 19.36
N LEU A 300 16.58 0.69 19.48
CA LEU A 300 16.72 1.37 20.76
C LEU A 300 15.46 1.21 21.61
N TRP A 301 14.28 1.54 21.08
CA TRP A 301 13.04 1.49 21.85
C TRP A 301 12.58 0.06 22.11
N ASN A 302 12.68 -0.82 21.12
CA ASN A 302 12.20 -2.20 21.27
C ASN A 302 13.15 -3.06 22.12
N ARG A 303 14.43 -3.17 21.74
CA ARG A 303 15.37 -4.12 22.35
C ARG A 303 16.03 -3.57 23.61
N LEU A 304 16.44 -2.30 23.61
CA LEU A 304 17.18 -1.71 24.73
C LEU A 304 16.26 -1.06 25.78
N TYR A 305 15.24 -0.33 25.37
CA TYR A 305 14.26 0.20 26.35
C TYR A 305 13.24 -0.86 26.76
N GLY A 306 13.08 -1.93 25.96
CA GLY A 306 12.16 -3.01 26.27
C GLY A 306 10.69 -2.60 26.09
N TYR A 307 10.42 -1.59 25.27
CA TYR A 307 9.05 -1.16 25.03
C TYR A 307 8.26 -2.24 24.28
N PRO A 308 7.00 -2.52 24.70
CA PRO A 308 6.10 -3.31 23.88
C PRO A 308 5.88 -2.62 22.54
N LEU A 309 5.56 -3.40 21.52
CA LEU A 309 5.50 -2.90 20.14
C LEU A 309 4.52 -1.72 19.98
N GLU A 310 3.40 -1.73 20.70
CA GLU A 310 2.46 -0.59 20.73
C GLU A 310 3.17 0.74 21.07
N TYR A 311 4.05 0.72 22.09
CA TYR A 311 4.73 1.93 22.57
C TYR A 311 5.90 2.33 21.68
N VAL A 312 6.51 1.36 20.97
CA VAL A 312 7.48 1.64 19.90
C VAL A 312 6.75 2.36 18.76
N ILE A 313 5.61 1.84 18.31
CA ILE A 313 4.79 2.45 17.27
C ILE A 313 4.32 3.84 17.70
N GLU A 314 3.81 4.02 18.93
CA GLU A 314 3.44 5.33 19.47
C GLU A 314 4.62 6.30 19.51
N SER A 315 5.83 5.82 19.84
CA SER A 315 7.01 6.68 19.83
C SER A 315 7.44 7.06 18.40
N MET A 316 7.15 6.25 17.39
CA MET A 316 7.45 6.56 15.97
C MET A 316 6.37 7.43 15.32
N ALA A 317 5.10 7.04 15.44
CA ALA A 317 3.92 7.74 14.95
C ALA A 317 3.01 8.12 16.14
N PRO A 318 3.31 9.24 16.82
CA PRO A 318 2.57 9.65 18.01
C PRO A 318 1.12 9.98 17.69
N THR A 319 0.21 9.57 18.57
CA THR A 319 -1.21 9.95 18.49
C THR A 319 -1.40 11.36 19.06
N THR A 320 -1.87 12.30 18.25
CA THR A 320 -1.92 13.74 18.60
C THR A 320 -3.33 14.31 18.61
N GLU A 321 -3.48 15.47 19.26
CA GLU A 321 -4.69 16.32 19.19
C GLU A 321 -5.99 15.54 19.49
N ARG A 322 -7.01 15.69 18.64
CA ARG A 322 -8.31 15.04 18.80
C ARG A 322 -8.19 13.53 18.98
N ASP A 323 -7.30 12.86 18.25
CA ASP A 323 -7.13 11.41 18.40
C ASP A 323 -6.60 11.05 19.78
N PHE A 324 -5.71 11.86 20.34
CA PHE A 324 -5.23 11.64 21.69
C PHE A 324 -6.37 11.74 22.71
N ASP A 325 -7.26 12.72 22.56
CA ASP A 325 -8.39 12.92 23.47
C ASP A 325 -9.44 11.80 23.37
N LEU A 326 -9.54 11.13 22.22
CA LEU A 326 -10.42 9.97 22.01
C LEU A 326 -9.89 8.68 22.64
N LEU A 327 -8.61 8.62 23.02
CA LEU A 327 -8.03 7.44 23.66
C LEU A 327 -8.55 7.27 25.10
N PRO A 328 -8.62 6.03 25.61
CA PRO A 328 -8.87 5.77 27.03
C PRO A 328 -7.85 6.49 27.95
N GLU A 329 -8.28 6.97 29.12
CA GLU A 329 -7.44 7.74 30.07
C GLU A 329 -6.12 7.05 30.42
N GLU A 330 -6.13 5.71 30.54
CA GLU A 330 -4.92 4.93 30.81
C GLU A 330 -3.89 5.07 29.69
N LYS A 331 -4.33 4.97 28.43
CA LYS A 331 -3.47 5.15 27.26
C LYS A 331 -2.97 6.60 27.19
N GLN A 332 -3.84 7.58 27.38
CA GLN A 332 -3.44 9.00 27.41
C GLN A 332 -2.30 9.23 28.43
N ARG A 333 -2.41 8.67 29.64
CA ARG A 333 -1.37 8.82 30.68
C ARG A 333 -0.02 8.28 30.23
N VAL A 334 0.01 7.09 29.62
CA VAL A 334 1.26 6.45 29.16
C VAL A 334 1.81 7.16 27.92
N TYR A 335 0.95 7.46 26.95
CA TYR A 335 1.34 8.11 25.69
C TYR A 335 1.89 9.51 25.94
N ARG A 336 1.33 10.27 26.89
CA ARG A 336 1.89 11.56 27.31
C ARG A 336 3.32 11.43 27.82
N GLN A 337 3.63 10.37 28.56
CA GLN A 337 5.00 10.11 29.03
C GLN A 337 5.92 9.72 27.87
N LEU A 338 5.47 8.87 26.96
CA LEU A 338 6.22 8.47 25.76
C LEU A 338 6.53 9.68 24.88
N GLN A 339 5.51 10.48 24.55
CA GLN A 339 5.67 11.69 23.74
C GLN A 339 6.62 12.68 24.43
N THR A 340 6.45 12.94 25.73
CA THR A 340 7.37 13.82 26.48
C THR A 340 8.82 13.35 26.41
N ALA A 341 9.06 12.03 26.45
CA ALA A 341 10.40 11.46 26.45
C ALA A 341 11.01 11.32 25.05
N ASN A 342 10.18 11.09 24.03
CA ASN A 342 10.62 10.57 22.73
C ASN A 342 10.28 11.45 21.53
N ILE A 343 9.51 12.55 21.68
CA ILE A 343 9.05 13.35 20.53
C ILE A 343 10.20 13.85 19.63
N HIS A 344 11.36 14.17 20.20
CA HIS A 344 12.54 14.58 19.43
C HIS A 344 13.21 13.43 18.64
N GLY A 345 12.91 12.19 19.00
CA GLY A 345 13.30 10.98 18.27
C GLY A 345 12.20 10.43 17.35
N SER A 346 10.99 10.99 17.39
CA SER A 346 9.89 10.60 16.51
C SER A 346 10.13 11.13 15.08
N PRO A 347 10.07 10.26 14.05
CA PRO A 347 10.14 10.72 12.66
C PRO A 347 9.02 11.69 12.28
N ASP A 348 9.38 12.76 11.58
CA ASP A 348 8.44 13.75 11.03
C ASP A 348 8.70 13.99 9.54
N GLY A 349 7.72 14.53 8.83
CA GLY A 349 7.71 14.64 7.38
C GLY A 349 7.12 13.39 6.70
N PRO A 350 7.26 13.28 5.37
CA PRO A 350 6.55 12.27 4.62
C PRO A 350 7.25 10.91 4.68
N TRP A 351 6.70 9.93 5.42
CA TRP A 351 7.29 8.60 5.53
C TRP A 351 6.28 7.45 5.65
N PHE A 352 6.68 6.27 5.18
CA PHE A 352 5.95 5.02 5.41
C PHE A 352 6.96 3.90 5.64
N PHE A 353 6.79 3.12 6.72
CA PHE A 353 7.69 2.01 7.04
C PHE A 353 7.05 0.66 6.75
N ILE A 354 7.83 -0.22 6.15
CA ILE A 354 7.59 -1.66 6.17
C ILE A 354 8.77 -2.33 6.88
N ILE A 355 8.46 -3.07 7.94
CA ILE A 355 9.46 -3.69 8.82
C ILE A 355 9.25 -5.20 8.80
N ALA A 356 10.29 -5.95 8.45
CA ALA A 356 10.35 -7.39 8.64
C ALA A 356 11.16 -7.69 9.90
N ARG A 357 10.58 -8.42 10.84
CA ARG A 357 11.18 -8.73 12.13
C ARG A 357 11.12 -10.22 12.44
N THR A 358 12.18 -10.72 13.05
CA THR A 358 12.21 -12.00 13.75
C THR A 358 12.20 -11.72 15.25
N GLU A 359 11.34 -12.38 16.01
CA GLU A 359 11.29 -12.33 17.46
C GLU A 359 11.68 -13.73 17.98
N PRO A 360 12.98 -13.99 18.21
CA PRO A 360 13.47 -15.33 18.50
C PRO A 360 12.93 -15.90 19.82
N GLU A 361 12.63 -15.05 20.80
CA GLU A 361 12.15 -15.49 22.13
C GLU A 361 10.80 -16.23 22.05
N ASN A 362 9.91 -15.80 21.15
CA ASN A 362 8.60 -16.40 20.93
C ASN A 362 8.52 -17.20 19.62
N ASN A 363 9.65 -17.38 18.93
CA ASN A 363 9.74 -18.00 17.60
C ASN A 363 8.69 -17.41 16.64
N LYS A 364 8.62 -16.09 16.53
CA LYS A 364 7.61 -15.39 15.72
C LYS A 364 8.29 -14.59 14.61
N PHE A 365 7.65 -14.53 13.44
CA PHE A 365 8.05 -13.63 12.35
C PHE A 365 6.97 -12.58 12.13
N GLU A 366 7.35 -11.35 11.88
CA GLU A 366 6.41 -10.24 11.73
C GLU A 366 6.72 -9.38 10.52
N LEU A 367 5.66 -8.97 9.84
CA LEU A 367 5.66 -7.88 8.88
C LEU A 367 4.81 -6.75 9.47
N ILE A 368 5.38 -5.56 9.61
CA ILE A 368 4.75 -4.42 10.26
C ILE A 368 4.72 -3.26 9.27
N GLY A 369 3.54 -2.69 9.03
CA GLY A 369 3.39 -1.43 8.31
C GLY A 369 3.05 -0.30 9.28
N ILE A 370 3.75 0.84 9.19
CA ILE A 370 3.50 2.03 10.02
C ILE A 370 3.38 3.26 9.11
N THR A 371 2.24 3.94 9.20
CA THR A 371 1.94 5.16 8.44
C THR A 371 2.33 6.41 9.22
N ASP A 372 2.89 7.42 8.55
CA ASP A 372 3.13 8.73 9.17
C ASP A 372 1.84 9.41 9.62
N THR A 373 1.97 10.28 10.63
CA THR A 373 0.83 10.99 11.25
C THR A 373 0.11 11.96 10.31
N SER A 374 0.75 12.37 9.22
CA SER A 374 0.19 13.31 8.22
C SER A 374 -0.28 12.61 6.94
N MET A 375 -0.20 11.28 6.87
CA MET A 375 -0.54 10.45 5.71
C MET A 375 0.08 10.94 4.39
N LEU A 376 1.33 11.38 4.41
CA LEU A 376 1.95 12.02 3.25
C LEU A 376 2.49 11.01 2.22
N ARG A 377 2.47 9.72 2.54
CA ARG A 377 2.91 8.65 1.64
C ARG A 377 1.81 7.63 1.38
N PRO A 378 1.70 7.13 0.15
CA PRO A 378 0.70 6.13 -0.19
C PRO A 378 1.09 4.78 0.37
N GLN A 379 0.07 4.06 0.82
CA GLN A 379 0.19 2.73 1.36
C GLN A 379 -1.14 2.01 1.21
N VAL A 380 -1.10 0.71 0.95
CA VAL A 380 -2.25 -0.18 0.88
C VAL A 380 -1.91 -1.44 1.66
N PHE A 381 -2.80 -1.85 2.55
CA PHE A 381 -2.77 -3.13 3.24
C PHE A 381 -3.74 -4.11 2.59
N ALA A 382 -3.42 -5.40 2.64
CA ALA A 382 -4.33 -6.46 2.25
C ALA A 382 -4.18 -7.72 3.10
N LEU A 383 -5.26 -8.51 3.16
CA LEU A 383 -5.31 -9.79 3.86
C LEU A 383 -6.07 -10.81 3.01
N GLN A 384 -5.52 -12.01 2.91
CA GLN A 384 -6.22 -13.21 2.48
C GLN A 384 -6.15 -14.25 3.60
N ASP A 385 -7.29 -14.85 3.92
CA ASP A 385 -7.41 -15.87 4.96
C ASP A 385 -8.08 -17.13 4.42
N GLY A 386 -7.51 -18.30 4.63
CA GLY A 386 -7.95 -19.55 4.02
C GLY A 386 -7.04 -20.71 4.42
N GLU A 387 -6.90 -21.72 3.57
CA GLU A 387 -5.94 -22.82 3.81
C GLU A 387 -4.50 -22.29 3.90
N VAL A 388 -4.17 -21.32 3.04
CA VAL A 388 -2.97 -20.49 3.14
C VAL A 388 -3.38 -19.06 3.46
N GLN A 389 -2.60 -18.43 4.33
CA GLN A 389 -2.86 -17.08 4.81
C GLN A 389 -1.73 -16.17 4.34
N ILE A 390 -2.06 -14.97 3.87
CA ILE A 390 -1.07 -13.98 3.46
C ILE A 390 -1.54 -12.56 3.82
N GLY A 391 -0.63 -11.82 4.43
CA GLY A 391 -0.76 -10.39 4.71
C GLY A 391 0.18 -9.62 3.81
N LEU A 392 -0.30 -8.55 3.18
CA LEU A 392 0.49 -7.73 2.26
C LEU A 392 0.41 -6.26 2.65
N VAL A 393 1.50 -5.56 2.37
CA VAL A 393 1.62 -4.11 2.55
C VAL A 393 2.50 -3.54 1.45
N CYS A 394 1.99 -2.59 0.69
CA CYS A 394 2.69 -2.01 -0.47
C CYS A 394 2.40 -0.51 -0.58
N SER A 395 3.21 0.23 -1.34
CA SER A 395 2.90 1.62 -1.69
C SER A 395 1.64 1.74 -2.55
N GLU A 396 1.39 0.73 -3.38
CA GLU A 396 0.41 0.74 -4.44
C GLU A 396 -0.31 -0.61 -4.51
N LYS A 397 -1.60 -0.59 -4.84
CA LYS A 397 -2.42 -1.82 -4.90
C LYS A 397 -1.93 -2.78 -5.99
N GLN A 398 -1.42 -2.27 -7.10
CA GLN A 398 -0.94 -3.11 -8.20
C GLN A 398 0.18 -4.08 -7.77
N ALA A 399 1.03 -3.68 -6.83
CA ALA A 399 2.07 -4.54 -6.29
C ALA A 399 1.48 -5.70 -5.48
N ILE A 400 0.39 -5.46 -4.74
CA ILE A 400 -0.36 -6.52 -4.05
C ILE A 400 -0.93 -7.50 -5.08
N ASP A 401 -1.58 -6.98 -6.12
CA ASP A 401 -2.20 -7.81 -7.15
C ASP A 401 -1.15 -8.62 -7.94
N ALA A 402 0.02 -8.04 -8.21
CA ALA A 402 1.14 -8.71 -8.85
C ALA A 402 1.70 -9.87 -8.01
N THR A 403 1.80 -9.66 -6.69
CA THR A 403 2.24 -10.69 -5.74
C THR A 403 1.25 -11.85 -5.72
N LEU A 404 -0.04 -11.54 -5.54
CA LEU A 404 -1.10 -12.55 -5.46
C LEU A 404 -1.30 -13.30 -6.77
N ALA A 405 -1.20 -12.63 -7.92
CA ALA A 405 -1.26 -13.27 -9.23
C ALA A 405 -0.08 -14.24 -9.43
N SER A 406 1.14 -13.81 -9.10
CA SER A 406 2.35 -14.66 -9.18
C SER A 406 2.24 -15.90 -8.28
N LEU A 407 1.68 -15.75 -7.07
CA LEU A 407 1.45 -16.86 -6.15
C LEU A 407 0.37 -17.82 -6.67
N ALA A 408 -0.76 -17.30 -7.14
CA ALA A 408 -1.87 -18.12 -7.65
C ALA A 408 -1.52 -18.93 -8.90
N GLU A 409 -0.54 -18.49 -9.69
CA GLU A 409 0.01 -19.26 -10.82
C GLU A 409 0.78 -20.51 -10.37
N GLU A 410 1.39 -20.50 -9.18
CA GLU A 410 2.20 -21.60 -8.64
C GLU A 410 1.41 -22.48 -7.67
N ASP A 411 0.57 -21.88 -6.82
CA ASP A 411 -0.21 -22.55 -5.79
C ASP A 411 -1.67 -22.06 -5.81
N PRO A 412 -2.64 -22.90 -6.25
CA PRO A 412 -4.04 -22.52 -6.44
C PRO A 412 -4.78 -22.20 -5.15
N ARG A 413 -4.17 -22.43 -3.98
CA ARG A 413 -4.73 -22.03 -2.68
C ARG A 413 -4.65 -20.52 -2.48
N PHE A 414 -3.77 -19.82 -3.19
CA PHE A 414 -3.77 -18.37 -3.24
C PHE A 414 -4.80 -17.86 -4.25
N CYS A 415 -5.58 -16.86 -3.83
CA CYS A 415 -6.45 -16.12 -4.70
C CYS A 415 -5.69 -14.88 -5.23
N PRO A 416 -5.75 -14.59 -6.53
CA PRO A 416 -5.16 -13.37 -7.11
C PRO A 416 -5.88 -12.07 -6.71
N VAL A 417 -6.91 -12.18 -5.87
CA VAL A 417 -7.68 -11.05 -5.29
C VAL A 417 -7.72 -11.27 -3.78
N ALA A 418 -7.26 -10.29 -3.00
CA ALA A 418 -7.31 -10.39 -1.53
C ALA A 418 -8.75 -10.34 -1.01
N ASP A 419 -8.96 -10.87 0.20
CA ASP A 419 -10.27 -10.78 0.87
C ASP A 419 -10.58 -9.37 1.36
N LEU A 420 -9.54 -8.66 1.82
CA LEU A 420 -9.62 -7.28 2.32
C LEU A 420 -8.52 -6.42 1.70
N TYR A 421 -8.86 -5.16 1.43
CA TYR A 421 -7.93 -4.08 1.10
C TYR A 421 -8.30 -2.86 1.95
N TRP A 422 -7.32 -2.13 2.48
CA TRP A 422 -7.58 -0.88 3.20
C TRP A 422 -6.36 0.05 3.21
N ASN A 423 -6.62 1.34 3.43
CA ASN A 423 -5.63 2.34 3.83
C ASN A 423 -5.81 2.63 5.33
N ALA A 424 -4.86 3.35 5.92
CA ALA A 424 -4.77 3.58 7.35
C ALA A 424 -4.19 4.97 7.64
N ARG A 425 -4.67 5.62 8.69
CA ARG A 425 -4.23 6.96 9.10
C ARG A 425 -3.27 6.88 10.28
N GLY A 426 -2.05 7.36 10.09
CA GLY A 426 -1.03 7.38 11.15
C GLY A 426 -1.50 8.11 12.40
N GLY A 427 -1.17 7.57 13.57
CA GLY A 427 -1.51 8.19 14.85
C GLY A 427 -3.00 8.19 15.20
N SER A 428 -3.88 7.55 14.41
CA SER A 428 -5.31 7.52 14.69
C SER A 428 -5.68 6.83 16.01
N ALA A 429 -6.73 7.30 16.68
CA ALA A 429 -7.31 6.65 17.87
C ALA A 429 -7.99 5.31 17.58
N THR A 430 -8.28 4.99 16.31
CA THR A 430 -8.98 3.74 15.94
C THR A 430 -8.05 2.56 15.79
N ASP A 431 -6.97 2.71 15.01
CA ASP A 431 -6.02 1.63 14.69
C ASP A 431 -4.55 2.07 14.78
N GLY A 432 -4.28 3.35 15.08
CA GLY A 432 -2.93 3.91 15.14
C GLY A 432 -2.22 4.08 13.80
N GLY A 433 -2.86 3.72 12.68
CA GLY A 433 -2.26 3.71 11.36
C GLY A 433 -1.19 2.64 11.15
N ALA A 434 -1.22 1.59 11.97
CA ALA A 434 -0.23 0.52 11.95
C ALA A 434 -0.87 -0.86 12.06
N PHE A 435 -0.37 -1.80 11.24
CA PHE A 435 -0.83 -3.18 11.21
C PHE A 435 0.34 -4.14 11.28
N ILE A 436 0.18 -5.17 12.12
CA ILE A 436 1.16 -6.19 12.44
C ILE A 436 0.64 -7.54 11.96
N PHE A 437 1.34 -8.10 10.97
CA PHE A 437 1.11 -9.44 10.45
C PHE A 437 2.09 -10.41 11.13
N SER A 438 1.59 -11.20 12.07
CA SER A 438 2.40 -12.10 12.90
C SER A 438 2.22 -13.55 12.48
N LEU A 439 3.33 -14.22 12.18
CA LEU A 439 3.42 -15.66 11.92
C LEU A 439 3.89 -16.40 13.17
N GLU A 440 2.98 -17.14 13.80
CA GLU A 440 3.22 -17.87 15.03
C GLU A 440 3.18 -19.39 14.78
N PRO A 441 3.98 -20.20 15.48
CA PRO A 441 3.95 -21.64 15.32
C PRO A 441 2.70 -22.24 16.00
N HIS A 442 1.94 -23.02 15.24
CA HIS A 442 0.79 -23.77 15.73
C HIS A 442 0.79 -25.18 15.14
N ASN A 443 0.91 -26.21 15.99
CA ASN A 443 0.93 -27.62 15.59
C ASN A 443 1.91 -27.95 14.44
N GLY A 444 3.09 -27.31 14.43
CA GLY A 444 4.12 -27.52 13.40
C GLY A 444 3.91 -26.74 12.11
N GLN A 445 2.83 -25.96 11.99
CA GLN A 445 2.59 -25.01 10.90
C GLN A 445 2.72 -23.58 11.41
N ARG A 446 2.79 -22.60 10.50
CA ARG A 446 2.69 -21.18 10.85
C ARG A 446 1.26 -20.71 10.64
N VAL A 447 0.73 -19.94 11.59
CA VAL A 447 -0.57 -19.27 11.48
C VAL A 447 -0.33 -17.77 11.46
N LEU A 448 -0.94 -17.10 10.48
CA LEU A 448 -0.89 -15.66 10.34
C LEU A 448 -2.03 -15.02 11.15
N THR A 449 -1.70 -13.98 11.91
CA THR A 449 -2.69 -13.07 12.51
C THR A 449 -2.38 -11.64 12.08
N CYS A 450 -3.43 -10.82 11.90
CA CYS A 450 -3.30 -9.40 11.60
C CYS A 450 -3.92 -8.60 12.74
N LYS A 451 -3.14 -7.74 13.39
CA LYS A 451 -3.60 -6.87 14.48
C LYS A 451 -3.24 -5.42 14.20
N ASP A 452 -4.06 -4.49 14.66
CA ASP A 452 -3.70 -3.06 14.67
C ASP A 452 -2.72 -2.73 15.82
N LYS A 453 -2.33 -1.45 15.94
CA LYS A 453 -1.46 -0.94 17.02
C LYS A 453 -1.95 -1.30 18.42
N PHE A 454 -3.27 -1.36 18.62
CA PHE A 454 -3.89 -1.61 19.92
C PHE A 454 -4.15 -3.09 20.20
N GLY A 455 -3.78 -3.97 19.26
CA GLY A 455 -3.96 -5.42 19.37
C GLY A 455 -5.32 -5.92 18.88
N THR A 456 -6.15 -5.06 18.28
CA THR A 456 -7.46 -5.46 17.74
C THR A 456 -7.25 -6.29 16.48
N PRO A 457 -7.84 -7.49 16.39
CA PRO A 457 -7.66 -8.35 15.23
C PRO A 457 -8.44 -7.84 14.00
N LYS A 458 -7.78 -7.81 12.84
CA LYS A 458 -8.43 -7.65 11.54
C LYS A 458 -8.74 -9.05 11.00
N VAL A 459 -10.02 -9.36 10.81
CA VAL A 459 -10.48 -10.72 10.47
C VAL A 459 -11.31 -10.74 9.20
N VAL A 460 -11.22 -11.87 8.48
CA VAL A 460 -12.10 -12.22 7.36
C VAL A 460 -13.26 -13.06 7.90
N PRO A 461 -14.48 -13.02 7.29
CA PRO A 461 -15.61 -13.82 7.76
C PRO A 461 -15.32 -15.33 7.73
N TRP A 462 -15.22 -15.95 8.91
CA TRP A 462 -14.84 -17.36 9.08
C TRP A 462 -15.78 -18.37 8.39
N TYR A 463 -17.03 -17.97 8.14
CA TYR A 463 -18.04 -18.83 7.51
C TYR A 463 -17.98 -18.80 5.97
N GLN A 464 -17.24 -17.86 5.38
CA GLN A 464 -17.05 -17.78 3.93
C GLN A 464 -15.94 -18.73 3.49
N ARG A 465 -16.26 -19.61 2.54
CA ARG A 465 -15.38 -20.67 2.06
C ARG A 465 -14.73 -20.27 0.73
N PRO A 466 -13.43 -20.54 0.55
CA PRO A 466 -12.78 -20.35 -0.73
C PRO A 466 -13.33 -21.31 -1.79
N TRP A 467 -13.18 -20.94 -3.06
CA TRP A 467 -13.38 -21.87 -4.15
C TRP A 467 -12.22 -22.86 -4.19
N ASP A 468 -12.53 -24.16 -4.06
CA ASP A 468 -11.58 -25.25 -4.26
C ASP A 468 -11.56 -25.64 -5.74
N ALA A 469 -10.51 -25.23 -6.46
CA ALA A 469 -10.32 -25.57 -7.86
C ALA A 469 -9.91 -27.03 -8.09
N ALA A 470 -9.44 -27.73 -7.05
CA ALA A 470 -8.95 -29.10 -7.13
C ALA A 470 -10.03 -30.16 -6.79
N ALA A 471 -11.10 -29.77 -6.08
CA ALA A 471 -12.22 -30.65 -5.79
C ALA A 471 -12.91 -31.15 -7.07
N PRO A 472 -13.13 -32.48 -7.23
CA PRO A 472 -13.83 -33.00 -8.39
C PRO A 472 -15.26 -32.48 -8.43
N GLU A 473 -15.59 -31.76 -9.49
CA GLU A 473 -16.93 -31.24 -9.72
C GLU A 473 -17.88 -32.42 -10.00
N ILE A 474 -18.77 -32.74 -9.06
CA ILE A 474 -19.90 -33.63 -9.34
C ILE A 474 -20.88 -32.85 -10.21
N GLY A 475 -20.60 -32.78 -11.51
CA GLY A 475 -21.47 -32.15 -12.49
C GLY A 475 -22.79 -32.92 -12.59
N ARG A 476 -23.90 -32.24 -12.34
CA ARG A 476 -25.10 -32.54 -13.13
C ARG A 476 -24.78 -32.09 -14.56
N GLY A 477 -25.31 -32.76 -15.59
CA GLY A 477 -25.11 -32.31 -16.98
C GLY A 477 -25.51 -30.84 -17.16
N PRO A 478 -25.12 -30.19 -18.29
CA PRO A 478 -25.34 -28.76 -18.49
C PRO A 478 -26.79 -28.37 -18.18
N ASP A 479 -26.97 -27.41 -17.27
CA ASP A 479 -28.29 -26.92 -16.89
C ASP A 479 -28.88 -26.07 -18.03
N GLU A 480 -29.69 -26.72 -18.88
CA GLU A 480 -30.36 -26.09 -20.01
C GLU A 480 -31.29 -24.95 -19.57
N GLU A 481 -31.88 -25.03 -18.38
CA GLU A 481 -32.75 -23.98 -17.83
C GLU A 481 -31.94 -22.74 -17.46
N LEU A 482 -30.81 -22.93 -16.77
CA LEU A 482 -29.88 -21.85 -16.41
C LEU A 482 -29.38 -21.12 -17.66
N SER A 483 -28.98 -21.86 -18.70
CA SER A 483 -28.51 -21.30 -19.96
C SER A 483 -29.61 -20.51 -20.68
N ARG A 484 -30.84 -21.04 -20.71
CA ARG A 484 -32.01 -20.38 -21.33
C ARG A 484 -32.37 -19.08 -20.62
N GLN A 485 -32.38 -19.08 -19.28
CA GLN A 485 -32.68 -17.90 -18.48
C GLN A 485 -31.61 -16.82 -18.66
N ALA A 486 -30.32 -17.18 -18.56
CA ALA A 486 -29.23 -16.24 -18.78
C ALA A 486 -29.31 -15.58 -20.17
N ALA A 487 -29.58 -16.37 -21.21
CA ALA A 487 -29.74 -15.86 -22.57
C ALA A 487 -30.96 -14.92 -22.74
N ALA A 488 -32.04 -15.16 -22.00
CA ALA A 488 -33.21 -14.31 -22.02
C ALA A 488 -32.94 -12.94 -21.36
N LEU A 489 -32.26 -12.94 -20.22
CA LEU A 489 -31.91 -11.72 -19.46
C LEU A 489 -30.85 -10.86 -20.16
N LEU A 490 -29.93 -11.48 -20.93
CA LEU A 490 -28.94 -10.76 -21.73
C LEU A 490 -29.52 -10.03 -22.96
N LYS A 491 -30.85 -9.99 -23.12
CA LYS A 491 -31.52 -9.10 -24.07
C LYS A 491 -31.56 -7.65 -23.58
N ASP A 492 -31.53 -7.44 -22.26
CA ASP A 492 -31.33 -6.12 -21.66
C ASP A 492 -29.87 -5.70 -21.84
N LEU A 493 -29.65 -4.71 -22.71
CA LEU A 493 -28.31 -4.19 -23.01
C LEU A 493 -27.65 -3.53 -21.80
N SER A 494 -28.42 -3.07 -20.81
CA SER A 494 -27.86 -2.47 -19.59
C SER A 494 -27.24 -3.50 -18.65
N GLY A 495 -27.60 -4.79 -18.82
CA GLY A 495 -27.18 -5.88 -17.94
C GLY A 495 -27.85 -5.87 -16.56
N GLN A 496 -28.80 -4.97 -16.30
CA GLN A 496 -29.44 -4.82 -15.00
C GLN A 496 -30.35 -5.99 -14.66
N GLU A 497 -31.15 -6.48 -15.61
CA GLU A 497 -32.02 -7.64 -15.36
C GLU A 497 -31.20 -8.89 -15.01
N PHE A 498 -30.08 -9.09 -15.73
CA PHE A 498 -29.13 -10.15 -15.44
C PHE A 498 -28.50 -10.00 -14.05
N TYR A 499 -28.00 -8.80 -13.72
CA TYR A 499 -27.40 -8.51 -12.42
C TYR A 499 -28.37 -8.77 -11.26
N GLN A 500 -29.62 -8.29 -11.34
CA GLN A 500 -30.61 -8.47 -10.27
C GLN A 500 -30.97 -9.94 -10.03
N TRP A 501 -31.08 -10.73 -11.10
CA TRP A 501 -31.30 -12.17 -11.00
C TRP A 501 -30.13 -12.88 -10.33
N VAL A 502 -28.89 -12.60 -10.75
CA VAL A 502 -27.69 -13.21 -10.16
C VAL A 502 -27.52 -12.78 -8.70
N LYS A 503 -27.70 -11.49 -8.38
CA LYS A 503 -27.67 -10.94 -7.01
C LYS A 503 -28.59 -11.72 -6.07
N ALA A 504 -29.81 -12.06 -6.52
CA ALA A 504 -30.77 -12.81 -5.71
C ALA A 504 -30.42 -14.30 -5.58
N ALA A 505 -29.76 -14.90 -6.57
CA ALA A 505 -29.52 -16.33 -6.64
C ALA A 505 -28.17 -16.79 -6.04
N VAL A 506 -27.12 -15.96 -6.15
CA VAL A 506 -25.75 -16.28 -5.69
C VAL A 506 -25.67 -16.79 -4.25
N PRO A 507 -26.41 -16.27 -3.26
CA PRO A 507 -26.34 -16.79 -1.89
C PRO A 507 -26.63 -18.29 -1.79
N GLN A 508 -27.51 -18.81 -2.67
CA GLN A 508 -27.95 -20.21 -2.69
C GLN A 508 -27.14 -21.08 -3.66
N TRP A 509 -26.39 -20.46 -4.58
CA TRP A 509 -25.62 -21.19 -5.58
C TRP A 509 -24.30 -21.73 -5.02
N SER A 510 -23.88 -22.86 -5.58
CA SER A 510 -22.51 -23.36 -5.43
C SER A 510 -21.56 -22.62 -6.37
N TYR A 511 -20.25 -22.73 -6.14
CA TYR A 511 -19.25 -22.27 -7.11
C TYR A 511 -19.42 -22.94 -8.48
N VAL A 512 -19.84 -24.21 -8.53
CA VAL A 512 -20.08 -24.95 -9.78
C VAL A 512 -21.16 -24.27 -10.61
N THR A 513 -22.33 -24.01 -10.01
CA THR A 513 -23.45 -23.33 -10.68
C THR A 513 -23.06 -21.93 -11.15
N PHE A 514 -22.30 -21.19 -10.34
CA PHE A 514 -21.83 -19.86 -10.73
C PHE A 514 -20.85 -19.91 -11.92
N ARG A 515 -19.93 -20.88 -11.94
CA ARG A 515 -19.00 -21.07 -13.07
C ARG A 515 -19.73 -21.50 -14.35
N GLU A 516 -20.70 -22.41 -14.25
CA GLU A 516 -21.56 -22.79 -15.38
C GLU A 516 -22.31 -21.58 -15.95
N LEU A 517 -22.82 -20.69 -15.08
CA LEU A 517 -23.40 -19.44 -15.52
C LEU A 517 -22.39 -18.58 -16.30
N LEU A 518 -21.19 -18.37 -15.76
CA LEU A 518 -20.16 -17.56 -16.43
C LEU A 518 -19.76 -18.14 -17.79
N GLN A 519 -19.65 -19.47 -17.90
CA GLN A 519 -19.41 -20.15 -19.18
C GLN A 519 -20.54 -19.91 -20.18
N ASN A 520 -21.79 -19.97 -19.73
CA ASN A 520 -22.95 -19.65 -20.55
C ASN A 520 -22.91 -18.20 -21.04
N VAL A 521 -22.63 -17.23 -20.16
CA VAL A 521 -22.52 -15.81 -20.51
C VAL A 521 -21.41 -15.56 -21.53
N MET A 522 -20.22 -16.15 -21.34
CA MET A 522 -19.13 -16.09 -22.33
C MET A 522 -19.53 -16.67 -23.68
N SER A 523 -20.28 -17.79 -23.69
CA SER A 523 -20.82 -18.38 -24.91
C SER A 523 -21.82 -17.47 -25.63
N GLN A 524 -22.70 -16.77 -24.89
CA GLN A 524 -23.61 -15.79 -25.48
C GLN A 524 -22.88 -14.58 -26.06
N ALA A 525 -21.82 -14.10 -25.39
CA ALA A 525 -21.00 -12.97 -25.85
C ALA A 525 -20.36 -13.20 -27.24
N ARG A 526 -20.13 -14.47 -27.62
CA ARG A 526 -19.59 -14.86 -28.92
C ARG A 526 -20.59 -14.79 -30.07
N LYS A 527 -21.90 -14.77 -29.77
CA LYS A 527 -22.96 -14.88 -30.80
C LYS A 527 -23.27 -13.56 -31.51
N GLY A 528 -22.90 -12.41 -30.94
CA GLY A 528 -23.10 -11.12 -31.58
C GLY A 528 -22.81 -9.92 -30.67
N ASP A 529 -22.68 -8.73 -31.27
CA ASP A 529 -22.22 -7.54 -30.55
C ASP A 529 -23.19 -7.02 -29.50
N LYS A 530 -24.51 -7.17 -29.70
CA LYS A 530 -25.52 -6.80 -28.70
C LYS A 530 -25.41 -7.67 -27.44
N LEU A 531 -25.30 -8.98 -27.63
CA LEU A 531 -25.14 -9.94 -26.52
C LEU A 531 -23.78 -9.76 -25.83
N LYS A 532 -22.73 -9.45 -26.59
CA LYS A 532 -21.42 -9.10 -26.03
C LYS A 532 -21.48 -7.86 -25.14
N ALA A 533 -22.15 -6.80 -25.60
CA ALA A 533 -22.34 -5.58 -24.82
C ALA A 533 -23.12 -5.87 -23.51
N ALA A 534 -24.23 -6.60 -23.60
CA ALA A 534 -25.03 -6.98 -22.43
C ALA A 534 -24.24 -7.87 -21.45
N ALA A 535 -23.44 -8.82 -21.96
CA ALA A 535 -22.60 -9.69 -21.16
C ALA A 535 -21.51 -8.89 -20.42
N ILE A 536 -20.81 -7.98 -21.12
CA ILE A 536 -19.82 -7.09 -20.51
C ILE A 536 -20.51 -6.26 -19.42
N ASN A 537 -21.60 -5.55 -19.73
CA ASN A 537 -22.29 -4.69 -18.77
C ASN A 537 -22.79 -5.47 -17.53
N GLY A 538 -23.40 -6.63 -17.73
CA GLY A 538 -23.90 -7.46 -16.63
C GLY A 538 -22.79 -8.02 -15.74
N LEU A 539 -21.68 -8.47 -16.32
CA LEU A 539 -20.52 -8.94 -15.57
C LEU A 539 -19.80 -7.79 -14.85
N THR A 540 -19.71 -6.61 -15.49
CA THR A 540 -19.16 -5.39 -14.87
C THR A 540 -19.99 -4.97 -13.66
N LEU A 541 -21.33 -5.02 -13.73
CA LEU A 541 -22.20 -4.79 -12.57
C LEU A 541 -21.93 -5.78 -11.42
N LEU A 542 -21.70 -7.07 -11.73
CA LEU A 542 -21.34 -8.08 -10.73
C LEU A 542 -19.94 -7.90 -10.12
N MET A 543 -19.05 -7.20 -10.82
CA MET A 543 -17.72 -6.86 -10.31
C MET A 543 -17.79 -5.61 -9.42
N ASP A 544 -18.50 -4.59 -9.88
CA ASP A 544 -18.52 -3.25 -9.29
C ASP A 544 -19.43 -3.14 -8.05
N ARG A 545 -20.61 -3.77 -8.09
CA ARG A 545 -21.61 -3.64 -7.01
C ARG A 545 -21.35 -4.64 -5.88
N ARG A 546 -21.87 -4.31 -4.69
CA ARG A 546 -21.82 -5.18 -3.51
C ARG A 546 -23.14 -5.96 -3.36
N TYR A 547 -23.03 -7.24 -3.03
CA TYR A 547 -24.15 -8.16 -2.82
C TYR A 547 -23.73 -9.32 -1.91
N ASP A 548 -24.71 -10.04 -1.35
CA ASP A 548 -24.47 -11.16 -0.46
C ASP A 548 -23.82 -12.34 -1.22
N PRO A 549 -22.58 -12.74 -0.87
CA PRO A 549 -21.95 -13.89 -1.49
C PRO A 549 -22.44 -15.23 -0.87
N GLY A 550 -23.29 -15.19 0.16
CA GLY A 550 -23.70 -16.37 0.92
C GLY A 550 -22.54 -16.94 1.74
N ASP A 551 -22.27 -18.22 1.54
CA ASP A 551 -21.15 -18.96 2.12
C ASP A 551 -19.86 -18.89 1.29
N LYS A 552 -19.87 -18.19 0.15
CA LYS A 552 -18.71 -18.07 -0.75
C LYS A 552 -17.87 -16.88 -0.35
N LYS A 553 -16.54 -16.94 -0.57
CA LYS A 553 -15.69 -15.76 -0.50
C LYS A 553 -15.95 -14.83 -1.68
N ARG A 554 -16.14 -13.54 -1.38
CA ARG A 554 -16.31 -12.49 -2.39
C ARG A 554 -15.10 -12.37 -3.32
N SER A 555 -13.88 -12.44 -2.78
CA SER A 555 -12.61 -12.41 -3.53
C SER A 555 -12.58 -13.44 -4.66
N HIS A 556 -13.02 -14.68 -4.39
CA HIS A 556 -13.10 -15.75 -5.38
C HIS A 556 -14.22 -15.53 -6.42
N LEU A 557 -15.38 -14.99 -6.01
CA LEU A 557 -16.43 -14.62 -6.97
C LEU A 557 -15.95 -13.52 -7.93
N LEU A 558 -15.28 -12.50 -7.39
CA LEU A 558 -14.67 -11.45 -8.20
C LEU A 558 -13.62 -12.00 -9.16
N ARG A 559 -12.73 -12.86 -8.68
CA ARG A 559 -11.75 -13.53 -9.55
C ARG A 559 -12.44 -14.22 -10.73
N LEU A 560 -13.47 -15.02 -10.47
CA LEU A 560 -14.20 -15.73 -11.53
C LEU A 560 -14.86 -14.76 -12.54
N VAL A 561 -15.44 -13.66 -12.06
CA VAL A 561 -16.04 -12.62 -12.93
C VAL A 561 -14.97 -11.89 -13.76
N MET A 562 -13.84 -11.52 -13.13
CA MET A 562 -12.71 -10.88 -13.81
C MET A 562 -12.10 -11.78 -14.89
N ASP A 563 -11.98 -13.09 -14.62
CA ASP A 563 -11.52 -14.07 -15.59
C ASP A 563 -12.48 -14.18 -16.78
N ALA A 564 -13.80 -14.18 -16.52
CA ALA A 564 -14.81 -14.21 -17.57
C ALA A 564 -14.79 -12.94 -18.45
N LEU A 565 -14.68 -11.75 -17.84
CA LEU A 565 -14.53 -10.48 -18.56
C LEU A 565 -13.25 -10.48 -19.40
N THR A 566 -12.12 -10.88 -18.82
CA THR A 566 -10.83 -10.96 -19.51
C THR A 566 -10.90 -11.93 -20.71
N ALA A 567 -11.53 -13.09 -20.54
CA ALA A 567 -11.74 -14.05 -21.62
C ALA A 567 -12.60 -13.47 -22.76
N ILE A 568 -13.67 -12.73 -22.43
CA ILE A 568 -14.49 -12.02 -23.43
C ILE A 568 -13.66 -10.99 -24.18
N PHE A 569 -12.85 -10.18 -23.48
CA PHE A 569 -12.00 -9.18 -24.11
C PHE A 569 -10.94 -9.81 -25.01
N GLN A 570 -10.26 -10.87 -24.56
CA GLN A 570 -9.23 -11.57 -25.33
C GLN A 570 -9.77 -12.26 -26.59
N ASP A 571 -11.03 -12.72 -26.58
CA ASP A 571 -11.71 -13.33 -27.73
C ASP A 571 -12.13 -12.31 -28.80
N ILE A 572 -12.05 -11.01 -28.50
CA ILE A 572 -12.29 -9.95 -29.49
C ILE A 572 -11.18 -9.98 -30.55
N PRO A 573 -11.53 -9.94 -31.85
CA PRO A 573 -10.56 -9.95 -32.94
C PRO A 573 -9.59 -8.78 -32.84
N THR A 574 -8.30 -9.06 -33.05
CA THR A 574 -7.28 -8.01 -33.12
C THR A 574 -7.47 -7.15 -34.37
N ILE A 575 -7.15 -5.86 -34.26
CA ILE A 575 -7.20 -4.92 -35.37
C ILE A 575 -6.40 -5.45 -36.57
N GLY A 576 -6.94 -5.25 -37.78
CA GLY A 576 -6.40 -5.80 -39.01
C GLY A 576 -6.81 -7.25 -39.33
N LYS A 577 -7.56 -7.96 -38.47
CA LYS A 577 -8.20 -9.24 -38.81
C LYS A 577 -9.64 -9.03 -39.29
N SER A 578 -10.03 -9.75 -40.33
CA SER A 578 -11.35 -9.62 -40.98
C SER A 578 -12.49 -10.20 -40.12
N ARG A 579 -13.24 -9.32 -39.44
CA ARG A 579 -14.61 -9.56 -38.93
C ARG A 579 -15.41 -8.26 -38.95
N THR A 580 -16.72 -8.35 -39.19
CA THR A 580 -17.66 -7.24 -39.37
C THR A 580 -18.24 -6.66 -38.06
N GLY A 581 -17.53 -6.80 -36.93
CA GLY A 581 -18.02 -6.39 -35.60
C GLY A 581 -17.64 -4.95 -35.21
N ARG A 582 -18.32 -4.42 -34.19
CA ARG A 582 -18.06 -3.07 -33.63
C ARG A 582 -16.85 -3.01 -32.70
N TYR A 583 -16.39 -4.14 -32.15
CA TYR A 583 -15.29 -4.22 -31.19
C TYR A 583 -13.99 -4.62 -31.87
N HIS A 584 -12.91 -3.89 -31.60
CA HIS A 584 -11.59 -4.10 -32.20
C HIS A 584 -10.54 -4.15 -31.11
N ARG A 585 -9.86 -5.29 -30.93
CA ARG A 585 -8.83 -5.43 -29.91
C ARG A 585 -7.48 -4.94 -30.42
N VAL A 586 -6.71 -4.28 -29.56
CA VAL A 586 -5.32 -3.96 -29.81
C VAL A 586 -4.52 -4.21 -28.54
N GLY A 587 -3.34 -4.79 -28.68
CA GLY A 587 -2.34 -4.93 -27.63
C GLY A 587 -0.96 -4.57 -28.17
N TRP A 588 0.07 -4.68 -27.32
CA TRP A 588 1.44 -4.27 -27.62
C TRP A 588 1.95 -4.73 -29.00
N ASP A 589 1.83 -6.03 -29.32
CA ASP A 589 2.32 -6.61 -30.58
C ASP A 589 1.52 -6.21 -31.83
N THR A 590 0.39 -5.53 -31.64
CA THR A 590 -0.50 -5.11 -32.73
C THR A 590 -0.69 -3.61 -32.82
N ARG A 591 -0.01 -2.83 -31.97
CA ARG A 591 -0.17 -1.36 -31.87
C ARG A 591 0.09 -0.65 -33.19
N ASP A 592 1.07 -1.10 -33.96
CA ASP A 592 1.43 -0.52 -35.28
C ASP A 592 0.35 -0.71 -36.36
N LYS A 593 -0.71 -1.47 -36.06
CA LYS A 593 -1.87 -1.69 -36.95
C LYS A 593 -3.05 -0.78 -36.62
N LEU A 594 -2.87 0.19 -35.72
CA LEU A 594 -3.90 1.15 -35.38
C LEU A 594 -4.36 1.88 -36.66
N ALA A 595 -5.69 1.95 -36.84
CA ALA A 595 -6.32 2.62 -37.96
C ALA A 595 -7.60 3.33 -37.48
N ALA A 596 -8.10 4.26 -38.27
CA ALA A 596 -9.36 4.96 -37.99
C ALA A 596 -10.53 3.97 -37.83
N PRO A 597 -11.51 4.25 -36.94
CA PRO A 597 -12.67 3.40 -36.79
C PRO A 597 -13.55 3.47 -38.05
N ASN A 598 -14.11 2.33 -38.45
CA ASN A 598 -15.02 2.28 -39.60
C ASN A 598 -16.33 3.06 -39.36
N LYS A 599 -16.75 3.17 -38.09
CA LYS A 599 -17.93 3.97 -37.67
C LYS A 599 -17.65 4.62 -36.31
N PRO A 600 -18.25 5.78 -36.01
CA PRO A 600 -18.03 6.48 -34.74
C PRO A 600 -18.40 5.69 -33.48
N ASP A 601 -19.32 4.72 -33.58
CA ASP A 601 -19.81 3.91 -32.45
C ASP A 601 -19.00 2.61 -32.21
N HIS A 602 -17.95 2.40 -33.01
CA HIS A 602 -17.01 1.30 -32.80
C HIS A 602 -16.18 1.52 -31.54
N VAL A 603 -15.84 0.41 -30.89
CA VAL A 603 -15.15 0.38 -29.59
C VAL A 603 -13.74 -0.18 -29.79
N LEU A 604 -12.73 0.60 -29.38
CA LEU A 604 -11.36 0.12 -29.29
C LEU A 604 -11.19 -0.59 -27.95
N VAL A 605 -10.74 -1.84 -27.99
CA VAL A 605 -10.48 -2.65 -26.80
C VAL A 605 -8.97 -2.79 -26.62
N LEU A 606 -8.40 -2.02 -25.70
CA LEU A 606 -6.96 -2.01 -25.43
C LEU A 606 -6.60 -3.05 -24.36
N ASP A 607 -5.67 -3.94 -24.71
CA ASP A 607 -4.95 -4.80 -23.76
C ASP A 607 -3.69 -4.05 -23.30
N ALA A 608 -3.77 -3.45 -22.11
CA ALA A 608 -2.73 -2.58 -21.55
C ALA A 608 -1.54 -3.37 -20.97
N ALA A 609 -1.67 -4.69 -20.77
CA ALA A 609 -0.71 -5.48 -19.99
C ALA A 609 0.73 -5.46 -20.53
N GLY A 610 0.89 -5.27 -21.85
CA GLY A 610 2.19 -5.19 -22.52
C GLY A 610 2.73 -3.78 -22.72
N PHE A 611 1.96 -2.73 -22.40
CA PHE A 611 2.40 -1.35 -22.53
C PHE A 611 3.25 -0.93 -21.32
N PRO A 612 4.32 -0.13 -21.54
CA PRO A 612 5.12 0.41 -20.45
C PRO A 612 4.27 1.35 -19.58
N PRO A 613 4.60 1.48 -18.27
CA PRO A 613 3.78 2.25 -17.33
C PRO A 613 3.80 3.76 -17.60
N GLU A 614 4.83 4.27 -18.25
CA GLU A 614 5.03 5.68 -18.63
C GLU A 614 5.99 5.78 -19.83
N GLY A 615 6.15 6.99 -20.37
CA GLY A 615 6.99 7.27 -21.55
C GLY A 615 6.20 7.40 -22.85
N ASP A 616 6.90 7.60 -23.97
CA ASP A 616 6.28 7.89 -25.28
C ASP A 616 5.49 6.71 -25.84
N ASP A 617 5.91 5.48 -25.52
CA ASP A 617 5.26 4.25 -25.97
C ASP A 617 4.16 3.75 -25.00
N CYS A 618 3.76 4.52 -24.00
CA CYS A 618 2.74 4.08 -23.05
C CYS A 618 1.33 4.03 -23.66
N ASP A 619 0.43 3.32 -22.98
CA ASP A 619 -0.98 3.18 -23.34
C ASP A 619 -1.70 4.53 -23.44
N ALA A 620 -1.42 5.48 -22.54
CA ALA A 620 -2.07 6.79 -22.54
C ALA A 620 -1.75 7.60 -23.81
N ARG A 621 -0.49 7.55 -24.28
CA ARG A 621 -0.08 8.17 -25.55
C ARG A 621 -0.72 7.47 -26.74
N PHE A 622 -0.72 6.14 -26.74
CA PHE A 622 -1.40 5.35 -27.77
C PHE A 622 -2.90 5.68 -27.87
N LEU A 623 -3.59 5.86 -26.74
CA LEU A 623 -5.01 6.24 -26.72
C LEU A 623 -5.25 7.66 -27.27
N CYS A 624 -4.32 8.59 -27.09
CA CYS A 624 -4.38 9.90 -27.74
C CYS A 624 -4.31 9.78 -29.26
N GLU A 625 -3.39 8.96 -29.79
CA GLU A 625 -3.29 8.71 -31.23
C GLU A 625 -4.57 8.06 -31.79
N ALA A 626 -5.14 7.10 -31.06
CA ALA A 626 -6.41 6.50 -31.43
C ALA A 626 -7.55 7.54 -31.45
N TYR A 627 -7.58 8.45 -30.47
CA TYR A 627 -8.55 9.55 -30.45
C TYR A 627 -8.41 10.49 -31.66
N GLU A 628 -7.18 10.86 -32.02
CA GLU A 628 -6.90 11.69 -33.20
C GLU A 628 -7.38 11.02 -34.50
N LEU A 629 -7.30 9.69 -34.57
CA LEU A 629 -7.82 8.89 -35.69
C LEU A 629 -9.35 8.74 -35.71
N GLY A 630 -10.05 9.23 -34.69
CA GLY A 630 -11.51 9.24 -34.64
C GLY A 630 -12.15 8.26 -33.65
N TRP A 631 -11.36 7.48 -32.88
CA TRP A 631 -11.92 6.62 -31.83
C TRP A 631 -12.48 7.45 -30.68
N ARG A 632 -13.63 7.04 -30.15
CA ARG A 632 -14.34 7.74 -29.05
C ARG A 632 -14.76 6.82 -27.90
N GLN A 633 -14.83 5.51 -28.13
CA GLN A 633 -15.26 4.54 -27.15
C GLN A 633 -14.11 3.56 -26.88
N PHE A 634 -13.66 3.51 -25.63
CA PHE A 634 -12.51 2.71 -25.23
C PHE A 634 -12.87 1.77 -24.08
N ILE A 635 -12.53 0.50 -24.24
CA ILE A 635 -12.49 -0.47 -23.14
C ILE A 635 -11.03 -0.84 -22.96
N CYS A 636 -10.46 -0.54 -21.80
CA CYS A 636 -9.05 -0.78 -21.53
C CYS A 636 -8.94 -1.81 -20.39
N PHE A 637 -8.27 -2.93 -20.63
CA PHE A 637 -8.16 -4.01 -19.65
C PHE A 637 -6.71 -4.48 -19.50
N GLY A 638 -6.42 -5.22 -18.43
CA GLY A 638 -5.08 -5.76 -18.17
C GLY A 638 -4.13 -4.74 -17.55
N TYR A 639 -4.66 -3.66 -16.95
CA TYR A 639 -3.86 -2.67 -16.25
C TYR A 639 -3.08 -3.26 -15.07
N ARG A 640 -1.81 -2.86 -14.98
CA ARG A 640 -0.80 -3.27 -13.99
C ARG A 640 -0.01 -2.06 -13.49
N GLY A 641 -0.65 -0.90 -13.47
CA GLY A 641 -0.04 0.36 -13.03
C GLY A 641 0.34 1.36 -14.07
N GLN A 642 -0.12 1.18 -15.30
CA GLN A 642 0.08 2.20 -16.32
C GLN A 642 -0.56 3.53 -15.90
N ARG A 643 0.21 4.60 -16.00
CA ARG A 643 -0.11 5.94 -15.49
C ARG A 643 -0.76 6.79 -16.56
N PHE A 644 -1.34 7.92 -16.15
CA PHE A 644 -1.82 8.98 -17.05
C PHE A 644 -2.98 8.60 -17.97
N LEU A 645 -3.75 7.55 -17.67
CA LEU A 645 -4.92 7.18 -18.46
C LEU A 645 -5.88 8.37 -18.62
N GLY A 646 -6.18 8.73 -19.88
CA GLY A 646 -7.06 9.86 -20.23
C GLY A 646 -6.36 11.22 -20.35
N CYS A 647 -5.07 11.31 -19.98
CA CYS A 647 -4.29 12.54 -20.12
C CYS A 647 -3.90 12.78 -21.59
N GLY A 648 -3.87 14.06 -22.00
CA GLY A 648 -3.29 14.47 -23.29
C GLY A 648 -4.23 14.48 -24.50
N PHE A 649 -5.52 14.16 -24.33
CA PHE A 649 -6.51 14.18 -25.42
C PHE A 649 -6.87 15.58 -25.94
N GLY A 650 -6.40 16.64 -25.27
CA GLY A 650 -6.72 18.02 -25.62
C GLY A 650 -8.06 18.50 -25.06
N LEU A 651 -8.64 19.52 -25.69
CA LEU A 651 -9.85 20.20 -25.24
C LEU A 651 -11.12 19.57 -25.85
N ASN A 652 -12.25 19.72 -25.17
CA ASN A 652 -13.59 19.35 -25.66
C ASN A 652 -13.74 17.88 -26.04
N THR A 653 -13.54 16.99 -25.07
CA THR A 653 -13.58 15.54 -25.21
C THR A 653 -14.90 14.94 -24.74
N ASP A 654 -16.00 15.70 -24.79
CA ASP A 654 -17.30 15.31 -24.21
C ASP A 654 -17.89 14.03 -24.84
N GLU A 655 -17.49 13.68 -26.07
CA GLU A 655 -17.92 12.44 -26.74
C GLU A 655 -17.06 11.20 -26.39
N VAL A 656 -15.97 11.38 -25.64
CA VAL A 656 -15.03 10.30 -25.29
C VAL A 656 -15.48 9.56 -24.03
N ARG A 657 -15.50 8.23 -24.09
CA ARG A 657 -15.73 7.34 -22.95
C ARG A 657 -14.61 6.31 -22.84
N ILE A 658 -14.09 6.14 -21.62
CA ILE A 658 -13.10 5.11 -21.27
C ILE A 658 -13.63 4.28 -20.10
N ASP A 659 -13.71 2.97 -20.28
CA ASP A 659 -13.99 1.99 -19.23
C ASP A 659 -12.69 1.20 -18.93
N ALA A 660 -12.18 1.30 -17.70
CA ALA A 660 -10.87 0.78 -17.30
C ALA A 660 -10.99 -0.40 -16.32
N TYR A 661 -10.37 -1.54 -16.68
CA TYR A 661 -10.40 -2.81 -15.96
C TYR A 661 -9.00 -3.23 -15.52
N GLY A 662 -8.85 -3.59 -14.25
CA GLY A 662 -7.55 -3.89 -13.63
C GLY A 662 -7.04 -2.71 -12.80
N SER A 663 -5.75 -2.71 -12.49
CA SER A 663 -5.16 -1.74 -11.55
C SER A 663 -4.49 -0.60 -12.31
N THR A 664 -5.23 0.49 -12.54
CA THR A 664 -4.69 1.71 -13.18
C THR A 664 -3.66 2.40 -12.28
N GLY A 665 -2.65 3.03 -12.87
CA GLY A 665 -1.61 3.79 -12.17
C GLY A 665 -2.03 5.19 -11.72
N ASP A 666 -1.05 5.99 -11.29
CA ASP A 666 -1.26 7.39 -10.90
C ASP A 666 -1.74 8.28 -12.05
N TYR A 667 -2.26 9.45 -11.70
CA TYR A 667 -2.58 10.55 -12.62
C TYR A 667 -3.67 10.25 -13.65
N VAL A 668 -4.44 9.17 -13.49
CA VAL A 668 -5.63 8.96 -14.32
C VAL A 668 -6.50 10.22 -14.31
N ALA A 669 -7.10 10.56 -15.45
CA ALA A 669 -7.95 11.72 -15.62
C ALA A 669 -7.30 13.08 -15.30
N SER A 670 -5.96 13.18 -15.24
CA SER A 670 -5.32 14.47 -15.01
C SER A 670 -5.49 15.41 -16.21
N GLY A 671 -5.93 16.64 -15.94
CA GLY A 671 -6.08 17.69 -16.95
C GLY A 671 -7.19 17.46 -17.98
N ILE A 672 -8.10 16.50 -17.76
CA ILE A 672 -9.16 16.20 -18.74
C ILE A 672 -10.17 17.35 -18.89
N ASP A 673 -10.77 17.43 -20.08
CA ASP A 673 -11.73 18.47 -20.46
C ASP A 673 -12.90 17.88 -21.26
N GLY A 674 -13.84 17.21 -20.59
CA GLY A 674 -15.13 16.77 -21.16
C GLY A 674 -15.44 15.28 -21.02
N MET A 675 -14.44 14.42 -21.18
CA MET A 675 -14.65 12.96 -21.26
C MET A 675 -15.26 12.32 -20.02
N THR A 676 -15.78 11.10 -20.21
CA THR A 676 -16.20 10.21 -19.13
C THR A 676 -15.21 9.06 -18.96
N ILE A 677 -14.71 8.86 -17.73
CA ILE A 677 -13.86 7.73 -17.37
C ILE A 677 -14.52 6.93 -16.23
N GLN A 678 -14.63 5.62 -16.39
CA GLN A 678 -15.07 4.69 -15.33
C GLN A 678 -13.92 3.75 -14.98
N ILE A 679 -13.57 3.69 -13.69
CA ILE A 679 -12.58 2.78 -13.13
C ILE A 679 -13.32 1.69 -12.39
N HIS A 680 -13.23 0.47 -12.92
CA HIS A 680 -13.91 -0.70 -12.39
C HIS A 680 -13.06 -1.40 -11.31
N GLY A 681 -12.94 -0.73 -10.17
CA GLY A 681 -12.11 -1.14 -9.04
C GLY A 681 -11.58 0.06 -8.26
N ASN A 682 -10.49 -0.16 -7.51
CA ASN A 682 -9.78 0.90 -6.81
C ASN A 682 -8.92 1.71 -7.80
N ALA A 683 -8.75 2.99 -7.51
CA ALA A 683 -7.85 3.89 -8.22
C ALA A 683 -6.68 4.34 -7.32
N GLN A 684 -5.56 4.69 -7.93
CA GLN A 684 -4.34 5.04 -7.21
C GLN A 684 -4.22 6.55 -6.95
N ASP A 685 -3.00 7.05 -6.78
CA ASP A 685 -2.74 8.40 -6.31
C ASP A 685 -2.93 9.44 -7.43
N GLN A 686 -3.13 10.70 -7.03
CA GLN A 686 -3.14 11.87 -7.91
C GLN A 686 -4.19 11.85 -9.05
N LEU A 687 -5.20 10.99 -8.90
CA LEU A 687 -6.34 10.87 -9.81
C LEU A 687 -7.05 12.22 -9.99
N GLY A 688 -7.31 12.65 -11.23
CA GLY A 688 -8.08 13.87 -11.52
C GLY A 688 -7.36 15.18 -11.21
N GLN A 689 -6.03 15.16 -11.08
CA GLN A 689 -5.25 16.38 -10.85
C GLN A 689 -5.53 17.41 -11.94
N ILE A 690 -5.75 18.67 -11.56
CA ILE A 690 -6.07 19.80 -12.45
C ILE A 690 -7.22 19.53 -13.45
N MET A 691 -8.10 18.57 -13.17
CA MET A 691 -9.27 18.23 -14.00
C MET A 691 -10.15 19.47 -14.23
N LYS A 692 -10.50 19.76 -15.48
CA LYS A 692 -11.26 20.96 -15.85
C LYS A 692 -12.77 20.73 -15.87
N ARG A 693 -13.23 19.70 -16.57
CA ARG A 693 -14.63 19.22 -16.62
C ARG A 693 -14.67 17.78 -17.12
N GLY A 694 -15.82 17.13 -17.01
CA GLY A 694 -16.04 15.73 -17.42
C GLY A 694 -16.62 14.92 -16.27
N LYS A 695 -16.74 13.61 -16.46
CA LYS A 695 -17.27 12.69 -15.45
C LYS A 695 -16.27 11.60 -15.11
N LEU A 696 -16.01 11.38 -13.83
CA LEU A 696 -15.12 10.33 -13.35
C LEU A 696 -15.85 9.47 -12.32
N VAL A 697 -15.87 8.15 -12.53
CA VAL A 697 -16.56 7.20 -11.64
C VAL A 697 -15.58 6.13 -11.19
N ILE A 698 -15.50 5.89 -9.88
CA ILE A 698 -14.61 4.90 -9.27
C ILE A 698 -15.44 3.92 -8.46
N HIS A 699 -15.38 2.64 -8.83
CA HIS A 699 -16.13 1.54 -8.19
C HIS A 699 -15.39 0.91 -6.98
N GLY A 700 -14.45 1.65 -6.40
CA GLY A 700 -13.62 1.26 -5.27
C GLY A 700 -13.10 2.47 -4.50
N ASP A 701 -11.97 2.30 -3.82
CA ASP A 701 -11.28 3.36 -3.07
C ASP A 701 -10.36 4.19 -3.99
N VAL A 702 -10.02 5.42 -3.58
CA VAL A 702 -9.06 6.29 -4.26
C VAL A 702 -7.85 6.62 -3.38
N GLY A 703 -6.67 6.71 -4.00
CA GLY A 703 -5.40 7.00 -3.34
C GLY A 703 -5.21 8.46 -2.92
N GLN A 704 -3.98 8.79 -2.55
CA GLN A 704 -3.56 10.08 -2.01
C GLN A 704 -3.75 11.22 -3.02
N THR A 705 -4.03 12.44 -2.54
CA THR A 705 -4.07 13.68 -3.35
C THR A 705 -5.02 13.64 -4.56
N PHE A 706 -6.09 12.85 -4.45
CA PHE A 706 -7.19 12.83 -5.40
C PHE A 706 -7.69 14.26 -5.69
N MET A 707 -7.86 14.61 -6.97
CA MET A 707 -8.29 15.92 -7.48
C MET A 707 -7.45 17.11 -6.99
N TYR A 708 -6.15 16.91 -6.76
CA TYR A 708 -5.23 18.01 -6.48
C TYR A 708 -5.38 19.15 -7.50
N GLY A 709 -5.66 20.36 -7.03
CA GLY A 709 -5.72 21.55 -7.87
C GLY A 709 -6.81 21.54 -8.95
N ALA A 710 -7.79 20.62 -8.88
CA ALA A 710 -8.87 20.49 -9.86
C ALA A 710 -9.65 21.80 -10.04
N LYS A 711 -10.21 22.01 -11.24
CA LYS A 711 -10.97 23.21 -11.62
C LYS A 711 -12.47 22.95 -11.76
N GLY A 712 -12.86 21.70 -11.94
CA GLY A 712 -14.24 21.27 -12.15
C GLY A 712 -14.37 19.77 -12.40
N GLY A 713 -15.58 19.33 -12.74
CA GLY A 713 -15.89 17.92 -13.01
C GLY A 713 -16.92 17.34 -12.06
N GLU A 714 -17.60 16.29 -12.51
CA GLU A 714 -18.50 15.46 -11.71
C GLU A 714 -17.79 14.16 -11.36
N VAL A 715 -17.60 13.88 -10.06
CA VAL A 715 -16.85 12.70 -9.62
C VAL A 715 -17.60 11.90 -8.57
N TYR A 716 -17.61 10.57 -8.73
CA TYR A 716 -18.35 9.64 -7.88
C TYR A 716 -17.44 8.51 -7.42
N ILE A 717 -17.33 8.32 -6.10
CA ILE A 717 -16.47 7.30 -5.48
C ILE A 717 -17.34 6.36 -4.63
N LEU A 718 -17.28 5.06 -4.91
CA LEU A 718 -17.97 4.04 -4.12
C LEU A 718 -17.36 3.87 -2.73
N GLY A 719 -16.03 3.89 -2.63
CA GLY A 719 -15.29 3.62 -1.42
C GLY A 719 -14.84 4.88 -0.68
N ASN A 720 -13.68 4.76 -0.03
CA ASN A 720 -13.01 5.83 0.69
C ASN A 720 -12.02 6.58 -0.21
N ALA A 721 -11.69 7.80 0.18
CA ALA A 721 -10.51 8.52 -0.26
C ALA A 721 -9.43 8.47 0.82
N ALA A 722 -8.17 8.35 0.42
CA ALA A 722 -7.03 8.41 1.33
C ALA A 722 -6.77 9.87 1.83
N GLY A 723 -5.52 10.27 1.98
CA GLY A 723 -5.16 11.61 2.46
C GLY A 723 -5.25 12.71 1.40
N ARG A 724 -5.58 13.93 1.85
CA ARG A 724 -5.59 15.19 1.08
C ARG A 724 -6.44 15.21 -0.21
N PRO A 725 -7.64 14.59 -0.24
CA PRO A 725 -8.52 14.72 -1.40
C PRO A 725 -8.97 16.18 -1.57
N LEU A 726 -8.99 16.65 -2.82
CA LEU A 726 -9.38 18.01 -3.24
C LEU A 726 -8.51 19.14 -2.68
N ILE A 727 -7.28 18.86 -2.25
CA ILE A 727 -6.36 19.91 -1.82
C ILE A 727 -6.13 20.92 -2.95
N ASN A 728 -6.23 22.21 -2.64
CA ASN A 728 -6.10 23.33 -3.59
C ASN A 728 -7.08 23.32 -4.77
N ALA A 729 -8.16 22.53 -4.71
CA ALA A 729 -9.16 22.54 -5.77
C ALA A 729 -9.95 23.87 -5.78
N VAL A 730 -10.29 24.33 -6.98
CA VAL A 730 -10.91 25.64 -7.24
C VAL A 730 -12.05 25.49 -8.25
N GLY A 731 -12.82 26.55 -8.48
CA GLY A 731 -13.83 26.57 -9.53
C GLY A 731 -15.05 25.72 -9.17
N ARG A 732 -15.39 24.72 -9.98
CA ARG A 732 -16.69 24.02 -9.92
C ARG A 732 -16.66 22.49 -9.72
N PRO A 733 -15.75 21.89 -8.92
CA PRO A 733 -15.77 20.44 -8.70
C PRO A 733 -17.05 20.03 -7.96
N ARG A 734 -17.65 18.90 -8.37
CA ARG A 734 -18.86 18.31 -7.79
C ARG A 734 -18.56 16.86 -7.46
N VAL A 735 -18.30 16.55 -6.20
CA VAL A 735 -17.78 15.23 -5.80
C VAL A 735 -18.72 14.55 -4.82
N VAL A 736 -18.99 13.26 -5.01
CA VAL A 736 -19.68 12.40 -4.05
C VAL A 736 -18.76 11.26 -3.62
N ILE A 737 -18.50 11.17 -2.31
CA ILE A 737 -17.72 10.11 -1.66
C ILE A 737 -18.69 9.30 -0.79
N ASN A 738 -18.93 8.03 -1.15
CA ASN A 738 -19.86 7.21 -0.38
C ASN A 738 -19.27 6.67 0.92
N GLY A 739 -17.97 6.35 0.92
CA GLY A 739 -17.22 6.11 2.14
C GLY A 739 -16.91 7.41 2.86
N THR A 740 -15.65 7.58 3.25
CA THR A 740 -15.13 8.79 3.87
C THR A 740 -13.81 9.22 3.24
N ALA A 741 -13.24 10.32 3.70
CA ALA A 741 -11.85 10.68 3.46
C ALA A 741 -11.07 10.48 4.76
N LEU A 742 -9.88 9.89 4.69
CA LEU A 742 -9.13 9.54 5.90
C LEU A 742 -8.64 10.78 6.65
N ASP A 743 -8.08 11.77 5.95
CA ASP A 743 -7.76 13.09 6.52
C ASP A 743 -7.54 14.16 5.44
N PHE A 744 -7.49 15.43 5.86
CA PHE A 744 -7.25 16.62 5.03
C PHE A 744 -8.21 16.79 3.83
N LEU A 745 -9.47 16.38 3.97
CA LEU A 745 -10.46 16.58 2.91
C LEU A 745 -10.69 18.08 2.65
N ALA A 746 -10.48 18.48 1.39
CA ALA A 746 -10.72 19.83 0.88
C ALA A 746 -9.91 20.89 1.65
N GLU A 747 -8.65 20.57 1.96
CA GLU A 747 -7.67 21.54 2.44
C GLU A 747 -7.40 22.61 1.38
N SER A 748 -7.42 23.88 1.77
CA SER A 748 -7.28 25.04 0.88
C SER A 748 -8.26 24.99 -0.30
N PHE A 749 -9.51 24.60 -0.05
CA PHE A 749 -10.56 24.60 -1.08
C PHE A 749 -11.00 26.03 -1.40
N MET A 750 -10.89 26.41 -2.68
CA MET A 750 -11.16 27.77 -3.17
C MET A 750 -12.22 27.73 -4.26
N ALA A 751 -13.29 26.98 -4.04
CA ALA A 751 -14.27 26.66 -5.07
C ALA A 751 -15.44 27.65 -5.16
N GLY A 752 -15.37 28.85 -4.56
CA GLY A 752 -16.44 29.86 -4.65
C GLY A 752 -17.80 29.43 -4.05
N ASP A 753 -18.86 30.21 -4.21
CA ASP A 753 -20.18 29.87 -3.66
C ASP A 753 -20.86 28.75 -4.45
N PRO A 754 -21.22 27.59 -3.82
CA PRO A 754 -21.95 26.52 -4.48
C PRO A 754 -23.21 26.95 -5.23
N PHE A 755 -23.94 27.95 -4.74
CA PHE A 755 -25.16 28.49 -5.38
C PHE A 755 -24.88 29.41 -6.56
N ALA A 756 -23.68 29.98 -6.64
CA ALA A 756 -23.20 30.78 -7.77
C ALA A 756 -22.34 29.95 -8.75
N GLY A 757 -22.50 28.62 -8.75
CA GLY A 757 -21.77 27.72 -9.64
C GLY A 757 -20.43 27.21 -9.11
N GLY A 758 -20.06 27.58 -7.88
CA GLY A 758 -18.88 27.08 -7.17
C GLY A 758 -18.96 25.60 -6.77
N GLY A 759 -17.84 25.00 -6.36
CA GLY A 759 -17.72 23.56 -6.10
C GLY A 759 -18.17 23.10 -4.70
N PHE A 760 -18.49 21.82 -4.59
CA PHE A 760 -18.79 21.16 -3.31
C PHE A 760 -18.37 19.69 -3.28
N VAL A 761 -18.36 19.13 -2.08
CA VAL A 761 -18.17 17.70 -1.82
C VAL A 761 -19.34 17.16 -1.00
N VAL A 762 -19.82 15.96 -1.32
CA VAL A 762 -20.77 15.20 -0.50
C VAL A 762 -20.04 13.99 0.09
N VAL A 763 -20.16 13.77 1.41
CA VAL A 763 -19.56 12.63 2.12
C VAL A 763 -20.66 11.86 2.85
N ASN A 764 -20.84 10.58 2.52
CA ASN A 764 -21.91 9.76 3.10
C ASN A 764 -21.46 8.93 4.32
N GLY A 765 -20.16 8.65 4.49
CA GLY A 765 -19.64 7.94 5.66
C GLY A 765 -20.16 6.51 5.78
N LEU A 766 -20.28 5.79 4.67
CA LEU A 766 -20.85 4.44 4.61
C LEU A 766 -19.78 3.37 4.39
N GLU A 767 -20.09 2.15 4.77
CA GLU A 767 -19.31 0.96 4.44
C GLU A 767 -20.24 -0.23 4.19
N TYR A 768 -19.68 -1.29 3.60
CA TYR A 768 -20.39 -2.54 3.37
C TYR A 768 -19.94 -3.60 4.36
N ASP A 769 -20.89 -4.35 4.92
CA ASP A 769 -20.58 -5.55 5.68
C ASP A 769 -20.16 -6.72 4.76
N ALA A 770 -19.82 -7.85 5.37
CA ALA A 770 -19.44 -9.08 4.67
C ALA A 770 -20.53 -9.68 3.77
N ARG A 771 -21.79 -9.27 3.97
CA ARG A 771 -22.98 -9.69 3.23
C ARG A 771 -23.39 -8.65 2.19
N GLY A 772 -22.63 -7.58 2.02
CA GLY A 772 -22.93 -6.51 1.07
C GLY A 772 -24.07 -5.59 1.52
N HIS A 773 -24.44 -5.58 2.80
CA HIS A 773 -25.37 -4.59 3.34
C HIS A 773 -24.64 -3.30 3.68
N ILE A 774 -25.30 -2.17 3.41
CA ILE A 774 -24.79 -0.85 3.75
C ILE A 774 -24.99 -0.60 5.24
N ARG A 775 -23.96 -0.04 5.89
CA ARG A 775 -24.03 0.47 7.26
C ARG A 775 -23.18 1.74 7.39
N PRO A 776 -23.47 2.61 8.39
CA PRO A 776 -22.59 3.75 8.67
C PRO A 776 -21.22 3.26 9.17
N GLN A 777 -20.17 4.00 8.81
CA GLN A 777 -18.88 3.88 9.46
C GLN A 777 -18.97 4.37 10.92
N GLY A 778 -17.99 3.99 11.75
CA GLY A 778 -17.97 4.39 13.17
C GLY A 778 -17.98 5.91 13.38
N THR A 779 -17.47 6.66 12.40
CA THR A 779 -17.56 8.12 12.32
C THR A 779 -17.70 8.56 10.87
N PRO A 780 -18.47 9.63 10.56
CA PRO A 780 -18.61 10.10 9.18
C PRO A 780 -17.31 10.65 8.60
N TYR A 781 -16.41 11.16 9.46
CA TYR A 781 -15.08 11.63 9.08
C TYR A 781 -14.07 11.37 10.21
N PRO A 782 -13.11 10.45 10.00
CA PRO A 782 -12.17 10.05 11.04
C PRO A 782 -10.98 11.01 11.21
N GLY A 783 -10.71 11.85 10.22
CA GLY A 783 -9.57 12.77 10.22
C GLY A 783 -9.72 13.96 11.17
N SER A 784 -8.60 14.57 11.53
CA SER A 784 -8.59 15.75 12.40
C SER A 784 -8.64 17.06 11.60
N ASN A 785 -8.38 17.02 10.29
CA ASN A 785 -8.33 18.20 9.44
C ASN A 785 -9.40 18.11 8.35
N LEU A 786 -10.54 18.75 8.56
CA LEU A 786 -11.61 18.85 7.59
C LEU A 786 -11.72 20.29 7.10
N PHE A 787 -11.74 20.49 5.78
CA PHE A 787 -12.01 21.78 5.15
C PHE A 787 -11.06 22.91 5.60
N SER A 788 -9.84 22.52 5.98
CA SER A 788 -8.85 23.39 6.58
C SER A 788 -8.41 24.46 5.58
N LEU A 789 -8.28 25.71 6.01
CA LEU A 789 -7.85 26.84 5.15
C LEU A 789 -8.72 27.07 3.90
N ALA A 790 -9.93 26.53 3.85
CA ALA A 790 -10.84 26.76 2.73
C ALA A 790 -11.31 28.22 2.71
N SER A 791 -11.46 28.80 1.52
CA SER A 791 -12.00 30.15 1.30
C SER A 791 -13.25 30.17 0.41
N GLY A 792 -13.63 29.02 -0.15
CA GLY A 792 -14.84 28.86 -0.93
C GLY A 792 -15.27 27.40 -1.03
N GLY A 793 -16.50 27.18 -1.47
CA GLY A 793 -17.14 25.87 -1.61
C GLY A 793 -17.90 25.45 -0.35
N ALA A 794 -18.37 24.21 -0.35
CA ALA A 794 -18.98 23.58 0.82
C ALA A 794 -18.74 22.07 0.86
N ILE A 795 -18.84 21.49 2.06
CA ILE A 795 -18.99 20.05 2.24
C ILE A 795 -20.39 19.78 2.78
N TYR A 796 -21.07 18.79 2.22
CA TYR A 796 -22.32 18.23 2.72
C TYR A 796 -22.04 16.84 3.27
N ILE A 797 -22.15 16.68 4.57
CA ILE A 797 -21.72 15.46 5.26
C ILE A 797 -22.88 14.82 5.99
N ARG A 798 -23.06 13.52 5.78
CA ARG A 798 -24.05 12.69 6.48
C ARG A 798 -23.60 12.48 7.92
N ASP A 799 -24.18 13.21 8.86
CA ASP A 799 -23.80 13.19 10.28
C ASP A 799 -25.05 13.24 11.17
N PRO A 800 -25.89 12.20 11.15
CA PRO A 800 -27.18 12.20 11.84
C PRO A 800 -27.07 12.19 13.37
N TYR A 801 -25.88 11.92 13.91
CA TYR A 801 -25.61 11.89 15.35
C TYR A 801 -24.71 13.04 15.82
N HIS A 802 -24.43 14.02 14.94
CA HIS A 802 -23.65 15.21 15.27
C HIS A 802 -22.25 14.87 15.85
N GLN A 803 -21.60 13.87 15.27
CA GLN A 803 -20.27 13.40 15.68
C GLN A 803 -19.14 14.31 15.21
N LEU A 804 -19.37 15.13 14.19
CA LEU A 804 -18.42 16.15 13.76
C LEU A 804 -18.43 17.32 14.74
N VAL A 805 -17.23 17.72 15.14
CA VAL A 805 -16.96 18.81 16.09
C VAL A 805 -16.19 19.93 15.41
N ASP A 806 -16.28 21.14 15.97
CA ASP A 806 -15.68 22.34 15.39
C ASP A 806 -14.14 22.29 15.39
N GLU A 807 -13.53 21.55 16.32
CA GLU A 807 -12.07 21.36 16.39
C GLU A 807 -11.49 20.62 15.18
N GLN A 808 -12.32 19.91 14.41
CA GLN A 808 -11.90 19.30 13.14
C GLN A 808 -11.84 20.34 12.00
N LEU A 809 -12.43 21.54 12.19
CA LEU A 809 -12.65 22.55 11.17
C LEU A 809 -11.62 23.69 11.32
N ASN A 810 -10.46 23.55 10.70
CA ASN A 810 -9.40 24.57 10.74
C ASN A 810 -9.70 25.76 9.80
N GLY A 811 -10.72 26.57 10.13
CA GLY A 811 -11.18 27.72 9.33
C GLY A 811 -12.56 27.54 8.68
N GLY A 812 -13.28 26.47 9.01
CA GLY A 812 -14.66 26.22 8.61
C GLY A 812 -15.65 26.34 9.78
N GLU A 813 -16.94 26.34 9.47
CA GLU A 813 -18.03 26.25 10.44
C GLU A 813 -19.09 25.24 9.99
N LEU A 814 -19.69 24.53 10.96
CA LEU A 814 -20.84 23.66 10.75
C LEU A 814 -22.13 24.46 10.83
N VAL A 815 -22.96 24.35 9.80
CA VAL A 815 -24.28 24.99 9.74
C VAL A 815 -25.36 23.98 9.36
N PRO A 816 -26.63 24.23 9.75
CA PRO A 816 -27.75 23.39 9.33
C PRO A 816 -27.89 23.33 7.80
N LEU A 817 -28.33 22.18 7.30
CA LEU A 817 -28.68 22.03 5.89
C LEU A 817 -29.98 22.78 5.58
N SER A 818 -29.99 23.58 4.51
CA SER A 818 -31.21 24.23 4.01
C SER A 818 -31.87 23.44 2.87
N ASP A 819 -33.13 23.75 2.55
CA ASP A 819 -33.81 23.16 1.38
C ASP A 819 -33.08 23.48 0.07
N ALA A 820 -32.49 24.69 -0.03
CA ALA A 820 -31.69 25.08 -1.20
C ALA A 820 -30.43 24.20 -1.33
N ASP A 821 -29.77 23.91 -0.20
CA ASP A 821 -28.62 23.00 -0.18
C ASP A 821 -29.02 21.59 -0.61
N TRP A 822 -30.14 21.07 -0.11
CA TRP A 822 -30.65 19.76 -0.50
C TRP A 822 -30.97 19.69 -2.00
N ASN A 823 -31.72 20.67 -2.51
CA ASN A 823 -32.05 20.76 -3.93
C ASN A 823 -30.80 20.87 -4.83
N LEU A 824 -29.72 21.48 -4.33
CA LEU A 824 -28.44 21.56 -5.03
C LEU A 824 -27.75 20.20 -5.16
N ILE A 825 -27.73 19.39 -4.10
CA ILE A 825 -27.00 18.10 -4.09
C ILE A 825 -27.84 16.91 -4.56
N LEU A 826 -29.17 17.00 -4.50
CA LEU A 826 -30.08 15.91 -4.84
C LEU A 826 -29.84 15.28 -6.23
N PRO A 827 -29.61 16.04 -7.33
CA PRO A 827 -29.30 15.45 -8.64
C PRO A 827 -28.03 14.60 -8.65
N TYR A 828 -27.03 14.97 -7.84
CA TYR A 828 -25.78 14.21 -7.72
C TYR A 828 -25.99 12.95 -6.89
N LEU A 829 -26.84 13.00 -5.85
CA LEU A 829 -27.24 11.81 -5.09
C LEU A 829 -28.06 10.84 -5.95
N GLN A 830 -28.90 11.33 -6.87
CA GLN A 830 -29.65 10.49 -7.81
C GLN A 830 -28.73 9.80 -8.82
N GLU A 831 -27.74 10.51 -9.35
CA GLU A 831 -26.72 9.89 -10.21
C GLU A 831 -25.88 8.87 -9.42
N ASN A 832 -25.57 9.17 -8.15
CA ASN A 832 -24.89 8.25 -7.24
C ASN A 832 -25.69 6.96 -7.00
N GLU A 833 -27.00 7.07 -6.75
CA GLU A 833 -27.93 5.93 -6.63
C GLU A 833 -27.92 5.09 -7.93
N ARG A 834 -27.99 5.75 -9.09
CA ARG A 834 -27.93 5.06 -10.39
C ARG A 834 -26.63 4.29 -10.59
N LEU A 835 -25.49 4.89 -10.24
CA LEU A 835 -24.16 4.30 -10.42
C LEU A 835 -23.92 3.14 -9.45
N PHE A 836 -24.26 3.31 -8.17
CA PHE A 836 -23.80 2.44 -7.09
C PHE A 836 -24.88 1.63 -6.38
N ASP A 837 -26.17 1.79 -6.72
CA ASP A 837 -27.28 1.12 -6.02
C ASP A 837 -27.44 1.57 -4.56
N ILE A 838 -26.98 2.79 -4.21
CA ILE A 838 -27.08 3.38 -2.87
C ILE A 838 -28.30 4.29 -2.84
N SER A 839 -29.36 3.85 -2.19
CA SER A 839 -30.65 4.52 -2.21
C SER A 839 -30.69 5.74 -1.33
N ILE A 840 -31.25 6.83 -1.86
CA ILE A 840 -31.40 8.08 -1.11
C ILE A 840 -32.30 7.85 0.11
N ASP A 841 -33.45 7.22 -0.07
CA ASP A 841 -34.40 7.03 1.03
C ASP A 841 -33.93 5.92 1.99
N LYS A 842 -33.55 4.75 1.45
CA LYS A 842 -33.30 3.55 2.25
C LYS A 842 -31.91 3.52 2.89
N ASP A 843 -30.90 4.08 2.23
CA ASP A 843 -29.51 3.95 2.68
C ASP A 843 -28.96 5.29 3.22
N LEU A 844 -29.32 6.42 2.60
CA LEU A 844 -28.85 7.74 3.04
C LEU A 844 -29.74 8.34 4.14
N LEU A 845 -31.03 8.50 3.89
CA LEU A 845 -31.96 9.20 4.79
C LEU A 845 -32.55 8.32 5.90
N THR A 846 -32.45 7.00 5.79
CA THR A 846 -32.85 6.09 6.87
C THR A 846 -31.79 6.05 7.96
N VAL A 847 -32.21 6.36 9.18
CA VAL A 847 -31.37 6.33 10.39
C VAL A 847 -32.15 5.57 11.47
N ASP A 848 -31.51 4.55 12.05
CA ASP A 848 -32.14 3.65 13.03
C ASP A 848 -33.45 2.99 12.54
N GLY A 849 -33.55 2.75 11.23
CA GLY A 849 -34.72 2.13 10.60
C GLY A 849 -35.86 3.09 10.24
N GLU A 850 -35.71 4.39 10.51
CA GLU A 850 -36.70 5.42 10.17
C GLU A 850 -36.16 6.38 9.12
N VAL A 851 -36.96 6.67 8.09
CA VAL A 851 -36.63 7.70 7.09
C VAL A 851 -36.75 9.07 7.75
N ARG A 852 -35.66 9.83 7.80
CA ARG A 852 -35.60 11.16 8.40
C ARG A 852 -35.51 12.26 7.34
N PRO A 853 -35.97 13.48 7.65
CA PRO A 853 -35.76 14.65 6.79
C PRO A 853 -34.26 14.88 6.51
N PRO A 854 -33.87 15.35 5.30
CA PRO A 854 -32.47 15.60 4.97
C PRO A 854 -31.73 16.50 5.96
N ALA A 855 -32.41 17.51 6.52
CA ALA A 855 -31.83 18.43 7.50
C ALA A 855 -31.49 17.81 8.86
N GLU A 856 -32.04 16.63 9.17
CA GLU A 856 -31.68 15.85 10.37
C GLU A 856 -30.56 14.84 10.10
N VAL A 857 -30.22 14.62 8.83
CA VAL A 857 -29.27 13.58 8.40
C VAL A 857 -27.96 14.20 7.90
N TYR A 858 -28.04 15.32 7.20
CA TYR A 858 -26.89 16.01 6.62
C TYR A 858 -26.64 17.35 7.32
N ARG A 859 -25.35 17.68 7.46
CA ARG A 859 -24.85 18.97 7.92
C ARG A 859 -24.01 19.61 6.81
N LYS A 860 -23.92 20.93 6.81
CA LYS A 860 -23.10 21.69 5.87
C LYS A 860 -21.87 22.24 6.57
N VAL A 861 -20.69 22.03 6.00
CA VAL A 861 -19.47 22.75 6.35
C VAL A 861 -19.26 23.86 5.31
N ARG A 862 -18.98 25.07 5.78
CA ARG A 862 -18.65 26.22 4.92
C ARG A 862 -17.49 27.02 5.51
N PRO A 863 -16.80 27.89 4.72
CA PRO A 863 -15.73 28.72 5.26
C PRO A 863 -16.29 29.73 6.26
N VAL A 864 -15.53 30.04 7.31
CA VAL A 864 -15.88 31.13 8.23
C VAL A 864 -15.81 32.45 7.47
N LYS A 865 -16.83 33.31 7.64
CA LYS A 865 -16.81 34.68 7.11
C LYS A 865 -15.82 35.54 7.90
N LEU A 866 -14.59 35.69 7.42
CA LEU A 866 -13.60 36.58 8.04
C LEU A 866 -13.92 38.05 7.69
N ALA A 867 -14.07 38.90 8.71
CA ALA A 867 -14.38 40.33 8.59
C ALA A 867 -13.37 41.15 7.75
N ILE A 868 -12.16 40.62 7.51
CA ILE A 868 -11.12 41.25 6.68
C ILE A 868 -11.41 41.04 5.18
N LEU A 869 -12.02 39.92 4.79
CA LEU A 869 -12.41 39.67 3.40
C LEU A 869 -13.65 40.50 3.00
N THR A 870 -14.53 40.77 3.96
CA THR A 870 -15.73 41.62 3.77
C THR A 870 -15.36 43.08 3.49
N LYS A 871 -14.26 43.58 4.04
CA LYS A 871 -13.72 44.93 3.72
C LYS A 871 -13.16 45.05 2.31
N ILE A 872 -12.78 43.92 1.69
CA ILE A 872 -12.29 43.94 0.30
C ILE A 872 -13.50 43.98 -0.63
N GLU A 873 -14.56 43.20 -0.41
CA GLU A 873 -15.80 43.28 -1.21
C GLU A 873 -16.41 44.69 -1.25
N GLU A 874 -16.45 45.41 -0.12
CA GLU A 874 -16.92 46.81 -0.07
C GLU A 874 -16.00 47.84 -0.77
N SER A 875 -14.79 47.44 -1.20
CA SER A 875 -13.88 48.34 -1.96
C SER A 875 -13.83 48.02 -3.46
N TRP A 876 -14.57 47.00 -3.91
CA TRP A 876 -14.75 46.66 -5.33
C TRP A 876 -16.16 46.97 -5.87
N GLU A 877 -17.13 47.32 -5.03
CA GLU A 877 -18.35 48.07 -5.42
C GLU A 877 -18.06 49.58 -5.47
#